data_AF-A0A6L7QE91-F1
#
_entry.id   AF-A0A6L7QE91-F1
#
_cell.length_a   1.000
_cell.length_b   1.000
_cell.length_c   1.000
_cell.angle_alpha   90.00
_cell.angle_beta   90.00
_cell.angle_gamma   90.00
#
_symmetry.space_group_name_H-M   'P 1'
#
loop_
_entity.id
_entity.type
_entity.pdbx_description
1 polymer ?
#
loop_
_entity_poly.entity_id
_entity_poly.type
_entity_poly.pdbx_seq_one_letter_code
_entity_poly.pdbx_strand_id
1 'polypeptide(L)'
;MPPRLLKTSVRELVGFVLRSGDLVSGGFSRPDRLVEGTRGHQKIQRARPADYQAEVPISYLVETDEIALEISGRIDGLLVAEDAVLVEEIKTTEADLDEIPENPAHWAQAKLYAFMVAEQSGLDAIDVQLTYLQLETYERREDCRTFASDELAAFCADLIERYLHWARIYQQWCAERDLALEEFKFPFAEFRPGQRDLAAATYRTIDGRGRAFAQAPTGIGKTISTLFPAAKALGLGHAEKIFYLTAKTSGRRVAEKAIDDLRGGGARLKSLTLTARDKICFKPNGGSTCDPDQCEFARGYYDRINDALEDIFTHDAFTRTLIEECAQKHRVCPFEFSLDLAPWCDVIICDYNYVFDPRAFLKRFFQDTSGQYAFLIDEAHNLVDRAREMFSADLCKSEISGLKRLVGKTHPDLTQQLNALNRYFAKLGKKVEQEGDGECWVSPQLPTDLMALVHNVLRAAEKVLEQGAALPFWDELIECYFRVLGFERIGELFDEHYTTYTEKQGFDGSAELAERLSSEGRDIRFRIFCLDPAHNICQALERGCAAVFFSATLSPLAYFRDLLGGEEGDTLLSLGSPFPPEHLRLLLADHIETTYKKRGESYDDIAESIAALVSQRAGNYLAFFPSYKYMEEVATRFAEAHPDIDLLVQESGMSDRQREAFLSAFDAEPLQAEQYTVGFAVMGGVFGEGIDLVGERLVGAVVVGVGLPQLCLERDLIRHYFDEREIPGFAYAYVYPGMNRVLQAAGRVIRTASDRGAILLVDRRFAQSRYRQLFPASWHPVYSVRNPTHIAQSLTEFWHHDPAST
;
A
#
# COMPACT_ATOMS: atom_id res chain seq x y z
N MET A 1 15.39 1.15 -38.76
CA MET A 1 13.99 1.25 -38.28
C MET A 1 13.58 2.71 -38.36
N PRO A 2 12.32 3.05 -38.64
CA PRO A 2 11.87 4.44 -38.49
C PRO A 2 12.07 4.89 -37.03
N PRO A 3 12.39 6.18 -36.79
CA PRO A 3 12.60 6.69 -35.44
C PRO A 3 11.32 6.51 -34.60
N ARG A 4 11.47 6.06 -33.35
CA ARG A 4 10.33 5.88 -32.44
C ARG A 4 9.86 7.26 -31.99
N LEU A 5 8.57 7.54 -32.12
CA LEU A 5 7.98 8.79 -31.64
C LEU A 5 7.93 8.77 -30.11
N LEU A 6 8.71 9.64 -29.48
CA LEU A 6 8.62 9.96 -28.06
C LEU A 6 7.82 11.25 -27.91
N LYS A 7 6.99 11.31 -26.86
CA LYS A 7 6.23 12.52 -26.52
C LYS A 7 6.63 12.98 -25.14
N THR A 8 6.88 14.27 -24.99
CA THR A 8 7.07 14.89 -23.68
C THR A 8 6.43 16.26 -23.66
N SER A 9 6.06 16.73 -22.46
CA SER A 9 5.64 18.11 -22.31
C SER A 9 6.82 19.05 -22.08
N VAL A 10 6.68 20.33 -22.46
CA VAL A 10 7.65 21.39 -22.10
C VAL A 10 7.93 21.40 -20.59
N ARG A 11 6.89 21.16 -19.78
CA ARG A 11 7.02 21.10 -18.32
C ARG A 11 7.87 19.92 -17.84
N GLU A 12 7.65 18.73 -18.37
CA GLU A 12 8.42 17.53 -18.03
C GLU A 12 9.87 17.65 -18.46
N LEU A 13 10.11 18.13 -19.68
CA LEU A 13 11.44 18.28 -20.24
C LEU A 13 12.27 19.29 -19.44
N VAL A 14 11.73 20.48 -19.16
CA VAL A 14 12.39 21.47 -18.30
C VAL A 14 12.55 20.93 -16.88
N GLY A 15 11.51 20.30 -16.33
CA GLY A 15 11.56 19.72 -15.01
C GLY A 15 12.60 18.61 -14.89
N PHE A 16 12.87 17.84 -15.93
CA PHE A 16 13.92 16.83 -15.94
C PHE A 16 15.32 17.43 -16.05
N VAL A 17 15.52 18.36 -17.00
CA VAL A 17 16.85 18.88 -17.34
C VAL A 17 17.34 19.96 -16.38
N LEU A 18 16.46 20.84 -15.92
CA LEU A 18 16.78 21.99 -15.08
C LEU A 18 16.32 21.83 -13.63
N ARG A 19 16.10 20.59 -13.19
CA ARG A 19 15.90 20.27 -11.77
C ARG A 19 17.14 20.76 -11.00
N SER A 20 16.97 21.71 -10.09
CA SER A 20 18.06 22.28 -9.28
C SER A 20 17.57 22.69 -7.89
N GLY A 21 18.48 22.73 -6.93
CA GLY A 21 18.22 23.16 -5.56
C GLY A 21 17.81 22.04 -4.60
N ASP A 22 17.24 22.45 -3.48
CA ASP A 22 17.00 21.58 -2.34
C ASP A 22 15.72 20.74 -2.49
N LEU A 23 15.73 19.56 -1.89
CA LEU A 23 14.53 18.81 -1.62
C LEU A 23 13.75 19.47 -0.48
N VAL A 24 12.71 20.20 -0.83
CA VAL A 24 11.82 20.82 0.14
C VAL A 24 10.62 19.88 0.40
N SER A 25 10.83 18.81 1.17
CA SER A 25 9.70 17.98 1.66
C SER A 25 9.20 18.42 3.06
N GLY A 26 9.58 19.63 3.49
CA GLY A 26 9.18 20.26 4.75
C GLY A 26 8.44 21.59 4.62
N GLY A 27 8.25 22.11 3.40
CA GLY A 27 7.39 23.27 3.15
C GLY A 27 5.94 22.81 3.09
N PHE A 28 5.09 23.40 3.93
CA PHE A 28 3.66 23.22 3.79
C PHE A 28 3.21 23.71 2.40
N SER A 29 2.61 22.82 1.60
CA SER A 29 2.04 23.18 0.30
C SER A 29 0.55 22.89 0.33
N ARG A 30 -0.27 23.93 0.20
CA ARG A 30 -1.73 23.82 0.21
C ARG A 30 -2.23 22.85 -0.87
N PRO A 31 -3.18 21.94 -0.55
CA PRO A 31 -3.80 21.04 -1.53
C PRO A 31 -4.52 21.78 -2.68
N ASP A 32 -5.15 22.93 -2.41
CA ASP A 32 -5.97 23.70 -3.37
C ASP A 32 -5.16 24.58 -4.34
N ARG A 33 -3.83 24.56 -4.24
CA ARG A 33 -2.91 25.40 -5.02
C ARG A 33 -3.14 25.32 -6.54
N LEU A 34 -3.53 24.15 -7.04
CA LEU A 34 -3.82 23.93 -8.47
C LEU A 34 -5.11 24.66 -8.93
N VAL A 35 -6.15 24.66 -8.10
CA VAL A 35 -7.44 25.29 -8.42
C VAL A 35 -7.34 26.81 -8.30
N GLU A 36 -6.72 27.31 -7.23
CA GLU A 36 -6.44 28.74 -7.07
C GLU A 36 -5.47 29.25 -8.13
N GLY A 37 -4.45 28.46 -8.47
CA GLY A 37 -3.54 28.74 -9.57
C GLY A 37 -4.29 28.93 -10.89
N THR A 38 -5.16 27.98 -11.25
CA THR A 38 -5.97 28.05 -12.47
C THR A 38 -6.89 29.28 -12.49
N ARG A 39 -7.53 29.62 -11.38
CA ARG A 39 -8.35 30.84 -11.26
C ARG A 39 -7.50 32.11 -11.40
N GLY A 40 -6.29 32.09 -10.86
CA GLY A 40 -5.29 33.15 -11.01
C GLY A 40 -4.93 33.39 -12.47
N HIS A 41 -4.61 32.31 -13.22
CA HIS A 41 -4.31 32.38 -14.66
C HIS A 41 -5.49 32.99 -15.42
N GLN A 42 -6.70 32.47 -15.21
CA GLN A 42 -7.92 32.99 -15.85
C GLN A 42 -8.16 34.47 -15.56
N LYS A 43 -7.81 34.95 -14.37
CA LYS A 43 -7.95 36.37 -14.01
C LYS A 43 -6.98 37.25 -14.78
N ILE A 44 -5.71 36.84 -14.91
CA ILE A 44 -4.73 37.56 -15.75
C ILE A 44 -5.19 37.55 -17.20
N GLN A 45 -5.50 36.38 -17.75
CA GLN A 45 -5.89 36.20 -19.14
C GLN A 45 -7.10 37.08 -19.51
N ARG A 46 -8.11 37.19 -18.63
CA ARG A 46 -9.28 38.07 -18.82
C ARG A 46 -8.97 39.57 -18.75
N ALA A 47 -7.87 39.95 -18.10
CA ALA A 47 -7.44 41.34 -17.98
C ALA A 47 -6.53 41.77 -19.16
N ARG A 48 -6.15 40.84 -20.03
CA ARG A 48 -5.32 41.13 -21.22
C ARG A 48 -6.16 41.69 -22.38
N PRO A 49 -5.53 42.35 -23.37
CA PRO A 49 -6.19 42.90 -24.56
C PRO A 49 -6.99 41.87 -25.38
N ALA A 50 -7.86 42.33 -26.29
CA ALA A 50 -8.78 41.46 -27.04
C ALA A 50 -8.09 40.53 -28.06
N ASP A 51 -6.89 40.90 -28.51
CA ASP A 51 -5.99 40.19 -29.40
C ASP A 51 -5.09 39.17 -28.67
N TYR A 52 -5.18 39.10 -27.34
CA TYR A 52 -4.50 38.09 -26.53
C TYR A 52 -5.20 36.73 -26.62
N GLN A 53 -4.43 35.71 -26.96
CA GLN A 53 -4.88 34.32 -27.01
C GLN A 53 -4.40 33.59 -25.77
N ALA A 54 -5.33 33.12 -24.95
CA ALA A 54 -5.04 32.30 -23.77
C ALA A 54 -4.97 30.82 -24.14
N GLU A 55 -4.17 30.05 -23.41
CA GLU A 55 -4.18 28.58 -23.45
C GLU A 55 -3.88 28.00 -24.85
N VAL A 56 -2.89 28.57 -25.56
CA VAL A 56 -2.58 28.22 -26.96
C VAL A 56 -1.78 26.90 -27.00
N PRO A 57 -2.32 25.82 -27.62
CA PRO A 57 -1.57 24.58 -27.78
C PRO A 57 -0.44 24.77 -28.79
N ILE A 58 0.73 24.22 -28.48
CA ILE A 58 1.88 24.23 -29.38
C ILE A 58 2.61 22.90 -29.31
N SER A 59 3.17 22.47 -30.44
CA SER A 59 4.06 21.31 -30.51
C SER A 59 5.21 21.55 -31.46
N TYR A 60 6.33 20.90 -31.17
CA TYR A 60 7.54 20.95 -31.98
C TYR A 60 8.15 19.56 -32.06
N LEU A 61 8.47 19.13 -33.27
CA LEU A 61 9.03 17.81 -33.54
C LEU A 61 10.53 17.94 -33.79
N VAL A 62 11.32 17.30 -32.94
CA VAL A 62 12.76 17.16 -33.11
C VAL A 62 13.02 15.79 -33.71
N GLU A 63 13.51 15.76 -34.95
CA GLU A 63 13.87 14.52 -35.63
C GLU A 63 15.39 14.31 -35.58
N THR A 64 15.79 13.16 -35.06
CA THR A 64 17.17 12.63 -35.14
C THR A 64 17.14 11.31 -35.90
N ASP A 65 18.32 10.76 -36.21
CA ASP A 65 18.42 9.46 -36.90
C ASP A 65 17.77 8.30 -36.10
N GLU A 66 17.64 8.45 -34.78
CA GLU A 66 17.19 7.38 -33.85
C GLU A 66 15.83 7.66 -33.21
N ILE A 67 15.52 8.93 -32.92
CA ILE A 67 14.36 9.39 -32.14
C ILE A 67 13.65 10.53 -32.88
N ALA A 68 12.32 10.46 -32.88
CA ALA A 68 11.46 11.60 -33.17
C ALA A 68 10.84 12.06 -31.84
N LEU A 69 11.24 13.21 -31.32
CA LEU A 69 10.73 13.73 -30.05
C LEU A 69 9.72 14.84 -30.32
N GLU A 70 8.44 14.56 -30.05
CA GLU A 70 7.39 15.58 -30.03
C GLU A 70 7.37 16.25 -28.65
N ILE A 71 7.79 17.50 -28.62
CA ILE A 71 7.70 18.35 -27.44
C ILE A 71 6.42 19.17 -27.59
N SER A 72 5.52 19.02 -26.64
CA SER A 72 4.22 19.71 -26.68
C SER A 72 3.97 20.49 -25.41
N GLY A 73 3.08 21.47 -25.48
CA GLY A 73 2.66 22.17 -24.30
C GLY A 73 1.58 23.17 -24.64
N ARG A 74 1.33 24.04 -23.68
CA ARG A 74 0.30 25.05 -23.79
C ARG A 74 0.85 26.36 -23.27
N ILE A 75 0.87 27.34 -24.15
CA ILE A 75 1.30 28.69 -23.84
C ILE A 75 0.18 29.35 -23.03
N ASP A 76 0.49 29.87 -21.85
CA ASP A 76 -0.51 30.55 -21.01
C ASP A 76 -1.10 31.77 -21.73
N GLY A 77 -0.26 32.51 -22.46
CA GLY A 77 -0.63 33.68 -23.25
C GLY A 77 0.20 33.89 -24.51
N LEU A 78 -0.46 34.23 -25.61
CA LEU A 78 0.18 34.65 -26.86
C LEU A 78 -0.49 35.93 -27.36
N LEU A 79 0.30 36.97 -27.58
CA LEU A 79 -0.16 38.23 -28.18
C LEU A 79 0.60 38.45 -29.49
N VAL A 80 -0.15 38.64 -30.58
CA VAL A 80 0.41 38.87 -31.92
C VAL A 80 -0.01 40.28 -32.36
N ALA A 81 0.90 41.24 -32.25
CA ALA A 81 0.71 42.62 -32.71
C ALA A 81 1.41 42.85 -34.07
N GLU A 82 1.11 43.97 -34.74
CA GLU A 82 1.66 44.28 -36.08
C GLU A 82 3.20 44.31 -36.13
N ASP A 83 3.85 44.74 -35.04
CA ASP A 83 5.31 44.94 -34.97
C ASP A 83 6.04 44.02 -33.97
N ALA A 84 5.31 43.21 -33.18
CA ALA A 84 5.89 42.38 -32.14
C ALA A 84 5.01 41.17 -31.77
N VAL A 85 5.64 40.04 -31.47
CA VAL A 85 4.98 38.85 -30.93
C VAL A 85 5.47 38.63 -29.50
N LEU A 86 4.54 38.41 -28.58
CA LEU A 86 4.81 38.22 -27.16
C LEU A 86 4.27 36.86 -26.71
N VAL A 87 5.15 36.06 -26.13
CA VAL A 87 4.81 34.83 -25.40
C VAL A 87 4.83 35.13 -23.91
N GLU A 88 3.76 34.78 -23.21
CA GLU A 88 3.61 34.94 -21.77
C GLU A 88 3.46 33.58 -21.09
N GLU A 89 4.29 33.36 -20.05
CA GLU A 89 4.15 32.27 -19.10
C GLU A 89 3.72 32.83 -17.74
N ILE A 90 2.67 32.26 -17.14
CA ILE A 90 2.10 32.73 -15.88
C ILE A 90 2.49 31.76 -14.76
N LYS A 91 2.94 32.30 -13.63
CA LYS A 91 3.25 31.54 -12.42
C LYS A 91 2.49 32.12 -11.24
N THR A 92 1.85 31.25 -10.47
CA THR A 92 1.18 31.66 -9.24
C THR A 92 2.03 31.34 -8.01
N THR A 93 2.02 32.28 -7.08
CA THR A 93 2.85 32.25 -5.88
C THR A 93 2.07 32.80 -4.69
N GLU A 94 2.45 32.38 -3.49
CA GLU A 94 1.98 32.97 -2.24
C GLU A 94 3.08 33.85 -1.60
N ALA A 95 4.33 33.63 -2.01
CA ALA A 95 5.47 34.43 -1.56
C ALA A 95 5.39 35.88 -2.05
N ASP A 96 6.02 36.78 -1.30
CA ASP A 96 6.18 38.17 -1.68
C ASP A 96 6.87 38.25 -3.05
N LEU A 97 6.30 39.05 -3.96
CA LEU A 97 6.80 39.20 -5.32
C LEU A 97 8.22 39.80 -5.34
N ASP A 98 8.61 40.57 -4.33
CA ASP A 98 9.95 41.17 -4.24
C ASP A 98 11.02 40.15 -3.80
N GLU A 99 10.60 39.04 -3.19
CA GLU A 99 11.50 37.99 -2.68
C GLU A 99 11.68 36.81 -3.64
N ILE A 100 10.95 36.77 -4.76
CA ILE A 100 11.03 35.68 -5.73
C ILE A 100 12.30 35.83 -6.58
N PRO A 101 13.32 34.97 -6.39
CA PRO A 101 14.51 35.01 -7.23
C PRO A 101 14.17 34.63 -8.67
N GLU A 102 15.04 34.98 -9.61
CA GLU A 102 14.93 34.45 -10.96
C GLU A 102 14.99 32.92 -10.93
N ASN A 103 13.95 32.27 -11.43
CA ASN A 103 13.87 30.82 -11.54
C ASN A 103 14.23 30.39 -12.98
N PRO A 104 15.37 29.71 -13.19
CA PRO A 104 15.80 29.27 -14.51
C PRO A 104 14.80 28.35 -15.21
N ALA A 105 14.08 27.51 -14.46
CA ALA A 105 13.10 26.59 -15.03
C ALA A 105 11.87 27.33 -15.57
N HIS A 106 11.40 28.37 -14.87
CA HIS A 106 10.27 29.18 -15.35
C HIS A 106 10.63 29.91 -16.65
N TRP A 107 11.83 30.52 -16.70
CA TRP A 107 12.33 31.15 -17.92
C TRP A 107 12.53 30.13 -19.05
N ALA A 108 13.02 28.93 -18.75
CA ALA A 108 13.21 27.89 -19.76
C ALA A 108 11.89 27.43 -20.40
N GLN A 109 10.80 27.32 -19.62
CA GLN A 109 9.47 27.03 -20.17
C GLN A 109 9.02 28.12 -21.14
N ALA A 110 9.07 29.38 -20.71
CA ALA A 110 8.69 30.52 -21.53
C ALA A 110 9.55 30.62 -22.82
N LYS A 111 10.87 30.41 -22.70
CA LYS A 111 11.81 30.38 -23.84
C LYS A 111 11.53 29.24 -24.82
N LEU A 112 11.18 28.05 -24.34
CA LEU A 112 10.80 26.93 -25.22
C LEU A 112 9.53 27.25 -26.02
N TYR A 113 8.50 27.82 -25.38
CA TYR A 113 7.31 28.27 -26.10
C TYR A 113 7.64 29.36 -27.12
N ALA A 114 8.44 30.34 -26.73
CA ALA A 114 8.89 31.41 -27.60
C ALA A 114 9.68 30.91 -28.81
N PHE A 115 10.59 29.95 -28.60
CA PHE A 115 11.33 29.27 -29.67
C PHE A 115 10.37 28.60 -30.65
N MET A 116 9.42 27.79 -30.17
CA MET A 116 8.47 27.10 -31.03
C MET A 116 7.61 28.06 -31.85
N VAL A 117 7.17 29.17 -31.25
CA VAL A 117 6.40 30.23 -31.94
C VAL A 117 7.26 30.94 -32.98
N ALA A 118 8.49 31.33 -32.62
CA ALA A 118 9.42 32.03 -33.51
C ALA A 118 9.79 31.17 -34.73
N GLU A 119 10.06 29.88 -34.52
CA GLU A 119 10.39 28.93 -35.58
C GLU A 119 9.21 28.69 -36.54
N GLN A 120 8.00 28.50 -36.00
CA GLN A 120 6.79 28.27 -36.82
C GLN A 120 6.32 29.52 -37.58
N SER A 121 6.61 30.71 -37.04
CA SER A 121 6.18 31.99 -37.61
C SER A 121 7.27 32.71 -38.41
N GLY A 122 8.51 32.18 -38.41
CA GLY A 122 9.65 32.76 -39.11
C GLY A 122 10.09 34.12 -38.55
N LEU A 123 10.11 34.28 -37.22
CA LEU A 123 10.46 35.54 -36.55
C LEU A 123 11.97 35.63 -36.28
N ASP A 124 12.54 36.82 -36.46
CA ASP A 124 13.94 37.11 -36.11
C ASP A 124 14.14 37.35 -34.60
N ALA A 125 13.10 37.87 -33.93
CA ALA A 125 13.07 38.13 -32.50
C ALA A 125 11.65 38.00 -31.95
N ILE A 126 11.54 37.70 -30.66
CA ILE A 126 10.26 37.53 -29.97
C ILE A 126 10.37 38.03 -28.52
N ASP A 127 9.31 38.65 -28.04
CA ASP A 127 9.22 39.06 -26.65
C ASP A 127 8.73 37.89 -25.79
N VAL A 128 9.37 37.72 -24.63
CA VAL A 128 9.05 36.68 -23.66
C VAL A 128 8.81 37.32 -22.32
N GLN A 129 7.61 37.14 -21.79
CA GLN A 129 7.19 37.66 -20.50
C GLN A 129 6.93 36.53 -19.51
N LEU A 130 7.54 36.67 -18.35
CA LEU A 130 7.22 35.84 -17.20
C LEU A 130 6.39 36.66 -16.21
N THR A 131 5.19 36.19 -15.90
CA THR A 131 4.26 36.89 -15.01
C THR A 131 4.06 36.10 -13.74
N TYR A 132 4.49 36.66 -12.61
CA TYR A 132 4.18 36.13 -11.29
C TYR A 132 2.94 36.80 -10.72
N LEU A 133 1.96 36.00 -10.29
CA LEU A 133 0.75 36.46 -9.62
C LEU A 133 0.75 36.00 -8.15
N GLN A 134 0.68 36.96 -7.23
CA GLN A 134 0.47 36.64 -5.82
C GLN A 134 -1.00 36.34 -5.58
N LEU A 135 -1.32 35.13 -5.12
CA LEU A 135 -2.72 34.64 -5.05
C LEU A 135 -3.60 35.38 -4.03
N GLU A 136 -3.01 35.94 -2.96
CA GLU A 136 -3.76 36.64 -1.91
C GLU A 136 -4.11 38.09 -2.28
N THR A 137 -3.12 38.85 -2.73
CA THR A 137 -3.27 40.27 -3.08
C THR A 137 -3.73 40.46 -4.52
N TYR A 138 -3.51 39.46 -5.38
CA TYR A 138 -3.59 39.55 -6.83
C TYR A 138 -2.66 40.62 -7.44
N GLU A 139 -1.63 41.01 -6.70
CA GLU A 139 -0.53 41.79 -7.26
C GLU A 139 0.27 40.92 -8.24
N ARG A 140 0.92 41.58 -9.20
CA ARG A 140 1.66 40.91 -10.26
C ARG A 140 3.01 41.55 -10.51
N ARG A 141 4.00 40.72 -10.79
CA ARG A 141 5.32 41.11 -11.29
C ARG A 141 5.47 40.57 -12.71
N GLU A 142 5.73 41.46 -13.67
CA GLU A 142 5.86 41.11 -15.09
C GLU A 142 7.29 41.43 -15.53
N ASP A 143 8.02 40.38 -15.89
CA ASP A 143 9.40 40.48 -16.34
C ASP A 143 9.43 40.15 -17.85
N CYS A 144 9.56 41.17 -18.70
CA CYS A 144 9.57 41.02 -20.16
C CYS A 144 10.97 41.23 -20.74
N ARG A 145 11.39 40.33 -21.66
CA ARG A 145 12.68 40.38 -22.36
C ARG A 145 12.49 39.99 -23.82
N THR A 146 13.13 40.74 -24.72
CA THR A 146 13.22 40.37 -26.13
C THR A 146 14.39 39.41 -26.33
N PHE A 147 14.15 38.30 -27.01
CA PHE A 147 15.18 37.33 -27.38
C PHE A 147 15.28 37.22 -28.89
N ALA A 148 16.51 37.11 -29.39
CA ALA A 148 16.76 36.79 -30.79
C ALA A 148 16.46 35.30 -31.02
N SER A 149 15.92 34.99 -32.20
CA SER A 149 15.49 33.62 -32.54
C SER A 149 16.66 32.62 -32.55
N ASP A 150 17.85 33.06 -32.96
CA ASP A 150 19.08 32.27 -32.91
C ASP A 150 19.55 31.96 -31.48
N GLU A 151 19.42 32.92 -30.56
CA GLU A 151 19.69 32.71 -29.13
C GLU A 151 18.73 31.66 -28.53
N LEU A 152 17.42 31.78 -28.83
CA LEU A 152 16.41 30.83 -28.38
C LEU A 152 16.65 29.43 -28.95
N ALA A 153 17.00 29.34 -30.23
CA ALA A 153 17.33 28.08 -30.89
C ALA A 153 18.54 27.40 -30.25
N ALA A 154 19.63 28.14 -29.98
CA ALA A 154 20.82 27.61 -29.32
C ALA A 154 20.52 27.12 -27.89
N PHE A 155 19.75 27.91 -27.11
CA PHE A 155 19.34 27.53 -25.76
C PHE A 155 18.46 26.27 -25.75
N CYS A 156 17.44 26.23 -26.62
CA CYS A 156 16.53 25.09 -26.68
C CYS A 156 17.24 23.84 -27.20
N ALA A 157 18.16 23.97 -28.16
CA ALA A 157 18.95 22.85 -28.66
C ALA A 157 19.78 22.18 -27.55
N ASP A 158 20.47 22.95 -26.69
CA ASP A 158 21.22 22.41 -25.54
C ASP A 158 20.31 21.65 -24.57
N LEU A 159 19.18 22.26 -24.22
CA LEU A 159 18.23 21.70 -23.26
C LEU A 159 17.59 20.41 -23.79
N ILE A 160 17.20 20.41 -25.07
CA ILE A 160 16.66 19.25 -25.78
C ILE A 160 17.72 18.16 -25.89
N GLU A 161 18.98 18.48 -26.21
CA GLU A 161 20.04 17.48 -26.34
C GLU A 161 20.32 16.75 -25.02
N ARG A 162 20.31 17.47 -23.90
CA ARG A 162 20.42 16.86 -22.56
C ARG A 162 19.26 15.90 -22.25
N TYR A 163 18.04 16.25 -22.65
CA TYR A 163 16.90 15.35 -22.52
C TYR A 163 17.02 14.14 -23.46
N LEU A 164 17.42 14.36 -24.72
CA LEU A 164 17.63 13.33 -25.72
C LEU A 164 18.69 12.32 -25.27
N HIS A 165 19.74 12.74 -24.57
CA HIS A 165 20.73 11.83 -24.00
C HIS A 165 20.07 10.75 -23.12
N TRP A 166 19.26 11.15 -22.15
CA TRP A 166 18.53 10.22 -21.30
C TRP A 166 17.46 9.43 -22.06
N ALA A 167 16.75 10.10 -22.98
CA ALA A 167 15.73 9.45 -23.80
C ALA A 167 16.31 8.31 -24.67
N ARG A 168 17.52 8.47 -25.20
CA ARG A 168 18.26 7.42 -25.94
C ARG A 168 18.58 6.23 -25.03
N ILE A 169 19.09 6.46 -23.83
CA ILE A 169 19.39 5.41 -22.85
C ILE A 169 18.11 4.62 -22.52
N TYR A 170 17.02 5.32 -22.22
CA TYR A 170 15.76 4.68 -21.87
C TYR A 170 15.11 3.95 -23.05
N GLN A 171 15.14 4.53 -24.26
CA GLN A 171 14.62 3.87 -25.45
C GLN A 171 15.42 2.61 -25.79
N GLN A 172 16.75 2.66 -25.70
CA GLN A 172 17.60 1.49 -25.89
C GLN A 172 17.22 0.40 -24.89
N TRP A 173 17.04 0.77 -23.61
CA TRP A 173 16.55 -0.16 -22.60
C TRP A 173 15.20 -0.77 -22.98
N CYS A 174 14.21 0.03 -23.37
CA CYS A 174 12.91 -0.47 -23.79
C CYS A 174 13.01 -1.42 -24.99
N ALA A 175 13.85 -1.13 -25.97
CA ALA A 175 14.05 -2.00 -27.13
C ALA A 175 14.70 -3.34 -26.73
N GLU A 176 15.75 -3.31 -25.91
CA GLU A 176 16.39 -4.53 -25.37
C GLU A 176 15.40 -5.36 -24.53
N ARG A 177 14.63 -4.67 -23.68
CA ARG A 177 13.59 -5.26 -22.85
C ARG A 177 12.52 -5.94 -23.68
N ASP A 178 11.90 -5.22 -24.60
CA ASP A 178 10.77 -5.71 -25.40
C ASP A 178 11.19 -6.94 -26.22
N LEU A 179 12.35 -6.88 -26.89
CA LEU A 179 12.91 -8.00 -27.64
C LEU A 179 13.17 -9.23 -26.75
N ALA A 180 13.77 -9.03 -25.57
CA ALA A 180 14.00 -10.13 -24.63
C ALA A 180 12.68 -10.72 -24.12
N LEU A 181 11.68 -9.88 -23.83
CA LEU A 181 10.39 -10.29 -23.27
C LEU A 181 9.44 -10.94 -24.29
N GLU A 182 9.65 -10.72 -25.59
CA GLU A 182 8.89 -11.42 -26.64
C GLU A 182 9.27 -12.91 -26.69
N GLU A 183 10.58 -13.21 -26.67
CA GLU A 183 11.10 -14.57 -26.88
C GLU A 183 11.40 -15.36 -25.59
N PHE A 184 11.44 -14.71 -24.42
CA PHE A 184 11.85 -15.43 -23.20
C PHE A 184 10.87 -16.56 -22.83
N LYS A 185 11.47 -17.61 -22.28
CA LYS A 185 10.78 -18.84 -21.87
C LYS A 185 10.52 -18.80 -20.37
N PHE A 186 9.64 -19.70 -19.93
CA PHE A 186 9.47 -19.93 -18.50
C PHE A 186 10.84 -20.27 -17.88
N PRO A 187 11.23 -19.65 -16.75
CA PRO A 187 12.60 -19.76 -16.24
C PRO A 187 12.95 -21.13 -15.65
N PHE A 188 11.96 -22.01 -15.49
CA PHE A 188 12.15 -23.38 -15.05
C PHE A 188 11.90 -24.36 -16.20
N ALA A 189 12.43 -25.59 -16.06
CA ALA A 189 12.33 -26.62 -17.10
C ALA A 189 10.88 -26.90 -17.53
N GLU A 190 9.95 -26.97 -16.57
CA GLU A 190 8.54 -27.25 -16.81
C GLU A 190 7.64 -26.49 -15.82
N PHE A 191 6.39 -26.27 -16.23
CA PHE A 191 5.34 -25.77 -15.34
C PHE A 191 4.91 -26.88 -14.38
N ARG A 192 4.81 -26.56 -13.09
CA ARG A 192 4.14 -27.43 -12.11
C ARG A 192 2.63 -27.45 -12.35
N PRO A 193 1.91 -28.49 -11.89
CA PRO A 193 0.44 -28.53 -11.97
C PRO A 193 -0.21 -27.24 -11.47
N GLY A 194 -1.14 -26.70 -12.26
CA GLY A 194 -1.87 -25.45 -11.99
C GLY A 194 -1.09 -24.14 -12.20
N GLN A 195 0.24 -24.14 -12.30
CA GLN A 195 1.01 -22.93 -12.63
C GLN A 195 0.65 -22.37 -14.00
N ARG A 196 0.50 -23.26 -14.99
CA ARG A 196 0.15 -22.87 -16.36
C ARG A 196 -1.25 -22.25 -16.43
N ASP A 197 -2.19 -22.76 -15.64
CA ASP A 197 -3.55 -22.24 -15.59
C ASP A 197 -3.58 -20.84 -14.98
N LEU A 198 -2.85 -20.62 -13.88
CA LEU A 198 -2.65 -19.30 -13.29
C LEU A 198 -1.99 -18.34 -14.28
N ALA A 199 -0.91 -18.78 -14.93
CA ALA A 199 -0.20 -17.95 -15.88
C ALA A 199 -1.05 -17.55 -17.09
N ALA A 200 -1.83 -18.48 -17.62
CA ALA A 200 -2.74 -18.22 -18.72
C ALA A 200 -3.88 -17.27 -18.31
N ALA A 201 -4.42 -17.42 -17.09
CA ALA A 201 -5.42 -16.50 -16.56
C ALA A 201 -4.84 -15.09 -16.41
N THR A 202 -3.68 -14.94 -15.76
CA THR A 202 -3.01 -13.64 -15.60
C THR A 202 -2.73 -12.96 -16.95
N TYR A 203 -2.19 -13.68 -17.92
CA TYR A 203 -1.93 -13.11 -19.25
C TYR A 203 -3.21 -12.62 -19.92
N ARG A 204 -4.26 -13.45 -19.96
CA ARG A 204 -5.56 -13.07 -20.57
C ARG A 204 -6.21 -11.88 -19.86
N THR A 205 -6.05 -11.78 -18.54
CA THR A 205 -6.59 -10.65 -17.78
C THR A 205 -5.86 -9.36 -18.12
N ILE A 206 -4.54 -9.37 -18.27
CA ILE A 206 -3.77 -8.18 -18.65
C ILE A 206 -4.08 -7.79 -20.10
N ASP A 207 -4.04 -8.76 -21.02
CA ASP A 207 -4.40 -8.58 -22.43
C ASP A 207 -5.82 -8.02 -22.62
N GLY A 208 -6.79 -8.60 -21.90
CA GLY A 208 -8.18 -8.18 -21.92
C GLY A 208 -8.50 -6.95 -21.07
N ARG A 209 -7.52 -6.35 -20.39
CA ARG A 209 -7.69 -5.19 -19.49
C ARG A 209 -8.79 -5.39 -18.43
N GLY A 210 -8.81 -6.58 -17.83
CA GLY A 210 -9.86 -7.01 -16.92
C GLY A 210 -9.37 -7.26 -15.49
N ARG A 211 -10.20 -7.95 -14.71
CA ARG A 211 -9.91 -8.38 -13.34
C ARG A 211 -9.95 -9.91 -13.20
N ALA A 212 -9.09 -10.46 -12.34
CA ALA A 212 -9.11 -11.87 -11.99
C ALA A 212 -8.87 -12.11 -10.49
N PHE A 213 -9.55 -13.10 -9.95
CA PHE A 213 -9.45 -13.54 -8.56
C PHE A 213 -9.05 -15.02 -8.53
N ALA A 214 -7.84 -15.28 -8.07
CA ALA A 214 -7.23 -16.60 -8.08
C ALA A 214 -6.98 -17.12 -6.66
N GLN A 215 -7.70 -18.17 -6.29
CA GLN A 215 -7.32 -19.01 -5.15
C GLN A 215 -6.24 -19.98 -5.62
N ALA A 216 -5.01 -19.73 -5.17
CA ALA A 216 -3.84 -20.47 -5.59
C ALA A 216 -3.08 -20.98 -4.35
N PRO A 217 -3.11 -22.29 -4.06
CA PRO A 217 -2.50 -22.85 -2.85
C PRO A 217 -1.01 -22.53 -2.69
N THR A 218 -0.50 -22.61 -1.47
CA THR A 218 0.94 -22.53 -1.19
C THR A 218 1.71 -23.61 -1.95
N GLY A 219 2.97 -23.33 -2.29
CA GLY A 219 3.83 -24.27 -3.02
C GLY A 219 3.59 -24.37 -4.53
N ILE A 220 2.46 -23.87 -5.04
CA ILE A 220 2.19 -23.85 -6.49
C ILE A 220 3.13 -22.89 -7.24
N GLY A 221 3.76 -21.93 -6.57
CA GLY A 221 4.58 -20.90 -7.22
C GLY A 221 3.74 -19.76 -7.80
N LYS A 222 2.82 -19.22 -6.99
CA LYS A 222 1.95 -18.08 -7.33
C LYS A 222 2.72 -16.93 -7.97
N THR A 223 3.77 -16.47 -7.28
CA THR A 223 4.54 -15.27 -7.64
C THR A 223 5.16 -15.37 -9.03
N ILE A 224 5.84 -16.48 -9.35
CA ILE A 224 6.39 -16.64 -10.70
C ILE A 224 5.28 -16.82 -11.74
N SER A 225 4.19 -17.51 -11.38
CA SER A 225 3.07 -17.76 -12.28
C SER A 225 2.28 -16.50 -12.62
N THR A 226 2.41 -15.41 -11.85
CA THR A 226 1.80 -14.11 -12.14
C THR A 226 2.81 -13.12 -12.76
N LEU A 227 4.07 -13.12 -12.31
CA LEU A 227 5.11 -12.24 -12.88
C LEU A 227 5.55 -12.65 -14.29
N PHE A 228 5.71 -13.95 -14.57
CA PHE A 228 6.08 -14.44 -15.91
C PHE A 228 5.12 -13.97 -17.01
N PRO A 229 3.79 -14.22 -16.93
CA PRO A 229 2.86 -13.76 -17.96
C PRO A 229 2.73 -12.22 -17.97
N ALA A 230 2.86 -11.54 -16.84
CA ALA A 230 2.84 -10.09 -16.81
C ALA A 230 4.03 -9.48 -17.54
N ALA A 231 5.23 -10.04 -17.36
CA ALA A 231 6.41 -9.64 -18.12
C ALA A 231 6.27 -9.93 -19.62
N LYS A 232 5.61 -11.02 -20.02
CA LYS A 232 5.23 -11.23 -21.44
C LYS A 232 4.28 -10.17 -21.95
N ALA A 233 3.23 -9.86 -21.18
CA ALA A 233 2.28 -8.82 -21.55
C ALA A 233 2.94 -7.44 -21.68
N LEU A 234 3.92 -7.14 -20.82
CA LEU A 234 4.76 -5.94 -20.91
C LEU A 234 5.55 -5.89 -22.22
N GLY A 235 6.26 -6.97 -22.57
CA GLY A 235 7.05 -7.04 -23.82
C GLY A 235 6.22 -6.92 -25.10
N LEU A 236 4.96 -7.36 -25.05
CA LEU A 236 4.01 -7.24 -26.16
C LEU A 236 3.23 -5.91 -26.17
N GLY A 237 3.51 -5.01 -25.21
CA GLY A 237 2.86 -3.69 -25.13
C GLY A 237 1.41 -3.72 -24.65
N HIS A 238 0.98 -4.79 -23.97
CA HIS A 238 -0.35 -4.89 -23.37
C HIS A 238 -0.42 -4.17 -22.01
N ALA A 239 0.74 -3.90 -21.42
CA ALA A 239 0.94 -3.04 -20.26
C ALA A 239 2.24 -2.23 -20.43
N GLU A 240 2.33 -1.09 -19.76
CA GLU A 240 3.51 -0.22 -19.72
C GLU A 240 4.37 -0.43 -18.46
N LYS A 241 3.74 -0.91 -17.38
CA LYS A 241 4.41 -1.14 -16.10
C LYS A 241 3.65 -2.16 -15.25
N ILE A 242 4.38 -2.90 -14.43
CA ILE A 242 3.82 -3.90 -13.51
C ILE A 242 3.98 -3.38 -12.08
N PHE A 243 2.89 -3.34 -11.34
CA PHE A 243 2.89 -3.06 -9.90
C PHE A 243 2.61 -4.36 -9.15
N TYR A 244 3.64 -4.90 -8.49
CA TYR A 244 3.51 -6.06 -7.62
C TYR A 244 3.23 -5.58 -6.19
N LEU A 245 2.00 -5.75 -5.74
CA LEU A 245 1.52 -5.25 -4.47
C LEU A 245 1.54 -6.35 -3.42
N THR A 246 2.20 -6.10 -2.29
CA THR A 246 2.29 -7.05 -1.17
C THR A 246 2.37 -6.35 0.18
N ALA A 247 1.58 -6.80 1.15
CA ALA A 247 1.50 -6.20 2.48
C ALA A 247 2.71 -6.49 3.39
N LYS A 248 3.58 -7.46 3.03
CA LYS A 248 4.59 -8.01 3.96
C LYS A 248 5.98 -8.00 3.35
N THR A 249 6.99 -7.78 4.19
CA THR A 249 8.40 -7.81 3.79
C THR A 249 8.81 -9.17 3.20
N SER A 250 8.24 -10.28 3.69
CA SER A 250 8.48 -11.62 3.14
C SER A 250 8.00 -11.73 1.69
N GLY A 251 6.81 -11.22 1.37
CA GLY A 251 6.27 -11.18 0.02
C GLY A 251 7.16 -10.38 -0.94
N ARG A 252 7.77 -9.28 -0.46
CA ARG A 252 8.72 -8.48 -1.26
C ARG A 252 9.94 -9.31 -1.67
N ARG A 253 10.55 -10.05 -0.75
CA ARG A 253 11.71 -10.92 -1.05
C ARG A 253 11.36 -12.03 -2.04
N VAL A 254 10.16 -12.61 -1.93
CA VAL A 254 9.70 -13.65 -2.89
C VAL A 254 9.51 -13.05 -4.29
N ALA A 255 8.98 -11.82 -4.38
CA ALA A 255 8.85 -11.11 -5.64
C ALA A 255 10.22 -10.76 -6.25
N GLU A 256 11.15 -10.21 -5.46
CA GLU A 256 12.53 -9.92 -5.88
C GLU A 256 13.20 -11.17 -6.45
N LYS A 257 13.17 -12.28 -5.70
CA LYS A 257 13.71 -13.56 -6.16
C LYS A 257 13.05 -14.04 -7.44
N ALA A 258 11.73 -13.93 -7.58
CA ALA A 258 11.05 -14.38 -8.78
C ALA A 258 11.43 -13.53 -10.01
N ILE A 259 11.65 -12.22 -9.84
CA ILE A 259 12.17 -11.36 -10.91
C ILE A 259 13.62 -11.75 -11.26
N ASP A 260 14.45 -12.07 -10.27
CA ASP A 260 15.80 -12.58 -10.54
C ASP A 260 15.79 -13.94 -11.25
N ASP A 261 14.87 -14.83 -10.90
CA ASP A 261 14.65 -16.10 -11.61
C ASP A 261 14.24 -15.82 -13.08
N LEU A 262 13.39 -14.81 -13.35
CA LEU A 262 13.05 -14.38 -14.71
C LEU A 262 14.27 -13.83 -15.46
N ARG A 263 15.10 -13.01 -14.82
CA ARG A 263 16.35 -12.49 -15.40
C ARG A 263 17.32 -13.63 -15.74
N GLY A 264 17.46 -14.60 -14.84
CA GLY A 264 18.25 -15.82 -15.08
C GLY A 264 17.71 -16.65 -16.25
N GLY A 265 16.40 -16.60 -16.50
CA GLY A 265 15.73 -17.18 -17.66
C GLY A 265 15.82 -16.37 -18.96
N GLY A 266 16.54 -15.24 -18.96
CA GLY A 266 16.78 -14.39 -20.13
C GLY A 266 15.88 -13.15 -20.22
N ALA A 267 15.01 -12.90 -19.25
CA ALA A 267 14.23 -11.65 -19.22
C ALA A 267 15.15 -10.45 -18.94
N ARG A 268 14.89 -9.33 -19.60
CA ARG A 268 15.51 -8.03 -19.28
C ARG A 268 14.43 -7.21 -18.60
N LEU A 269 14.62 -6.90 -17.32
CA LEU A 269 13.63 -6.18 -16.49
C LEU A 269 14.35 -5.31 -15.46
N LYS A 270 13.97 -4.03 -15.38
CA LYS A 270 14.35 -3.11 -14.31
C LYS A 270 13.29 -3.14 -13.23
N SER A 271 13.66 -3.54 -12.01
CA SER A 271 12.73 -3.67 -10.89
C SER A 271 13.10 -2.76 -9.73
N LEU A 272 12.09 -2.15 -9.11
CA LEU A 272 12.24 -1.30 -7.93
C LEU A 272 11.46 -1.84 -6.74
N THR A 273 12.09 -1.96 -5.58
CA THR A 273 11.42 -2.25 -4.32
C THR A 273 11.26 -0.96 -3.50
N LEU A 274 10.03 -0.44 -3.41
CA LEU A 274 9.75 0.72 -2.58
C LEU A 274 9.80 0.36 -1.09
N THR A 275 10.59 1.14 -0.36
CA THR A 275 10.74 1.03 1.10
C THR A 275 10.16 2.28 1.76
N ALA A 276 9.42 2.08 2.85
CA ALA A 276 8.80 3.17 3.59
C ALA A 276 9.87 4.15 4.12
N ARG A 277 9.50 5.44 4.18
CA ARG A 277 10.43 6.54 4.52
C ARG A 277 11.12 6.33 5.86
N ASP A 278 10.37 5.92 6.87
CA ASP A 278 10.85 5.60 8.23
C ASP A 278 11.92 4.50 8.25
N LYS A 279 11.90 3.60 7.26
CA LYS A 279 12.82 2.46 7.18
C LYS A 279 14.05 2.72 6.34
N ILE A 280 13.97 3.55 5.29
CA ILE A 280 15.08 3.80 4.35
C ILE A 280 15.82 5.12 4.63
N CYS A 281 15.23 6.05 5.38
CA CYS A 281 15.85 7.33 5.68
C CYS A 281 17.11 7.15 6.56
N PHE A 282 18.19 7.86 6.20
CA PHE A 282 19.44 7.85 6.97
C PHE A 282 19.37 8.64 8.29
N LYS A 283 18.33 9.46 8.49
CA LYS A 283 18.13 10.23 9.72
C LYS A 283 17.32 9.43 10.75
N PRO A 284 17.58 9.61 12.06
CA PRO A 284 16.80 8.95 13.13
C PRO A 284 15.30 9.24 13.00
N ASN A 285 14.46 8.26 13.34
CA ASN A 285 12.99 8.34 13.26
C ASN A 285 12.43 8.74 11.89
N GLY A 286 13.14 8.45 10.79
CA GLY A 286 12.68 8.81 9.44
C GLY A 286 12.93 10.27 9.03
N GLY A 287 13.56 11.06 9.91
CA GLY A 287 13.71 12.52 9.79
C GLY A 287 12.35 13.22 9.91
N SER A 288 12.06 13.84 11.06
CA SER A 288 10.78 14.54 11.32
C SER A 288 10.48 15.62 10.29
N THR A 289 11.51 16.26 9.76
CA THR A 289 11.42 17.24 8.67
C THR A 289 12.54 17.00 7.64
N CYS A 290 12.19 16.88 6.36
CA CYS A 290 13.17 16.98 5.27
C CYS A 290 13.49 18.46 5.08
N ASP A 291 14.15 19.05 6.07
CA ASP A 291 14.61 20.43 6.06
C ASP A 291 16.03 20.47 5.47
N PRO A 292 16.28 21.19 4.36
CA PRO A 292 17.61 21.34 3.77
C PRO A 292 18.67 21.94 4.71
N ASP A 293 18.26 22.71 5.72
CA ASP A 293 19.17 23.25 6.72
C ASP A 293 19.68 22.17 7.70
N GLN A 294 18.87 21.13 7.92
CA GLN A 294 19.12 20.06 8.90
C GLN A 294 19.47 18.70 8.26
N CYS A 295 19.14 18.53 6.98
CA CYS A 295 19.33 17.30 6.21
C CYS A 295 20.26 17.53 5.02
N GLU A 296 21.49 17.02 5.14
CA GLU A 296 22.50 17.10 4.06
C GLU A 296 22.08 16.37 2.77
N PHE A 297 21.19 15.39 2.87
CA PHE A 297 20.66 14.64 1.73
C PHE A 297 19.53 15.38 1.01
N ALA A 298 18.92 16.37 1.67
CA ALA A 298 17.92 17.25 1.08
C ALA A 298 18.58 18.47 0.41
N ARG A 299 19.65 19.00 0.98
CA ARG A 299 20.35 20.18 0.45
C ARG A 299 21.02 19.90 -0.91
N GLY A 300 20.65 20.62 -1.95
CA GLY A 300 21.14 20.46 -3.32
C GLY A 300 20.78 19.10 -3.90
N TYR A 301 19.66 18.52 -3.48
CA TYR A 301 19.21 17.20 -3.93
C TYR A 301 19.05 17.16 -5.45
N TYR A 302 18.35 18.15 -6.03
CA TYR A 302 18.07 18.17 -7.46
C TYR A 302 19.32 18.49 -8.30
N ASP A 303 20.35 19.06 -7.69
CA ASP A 303 21.64 19.29 -8.37
C ASP A 303 22.41 17.97 -8.59
N ARG A 304 22.10 16.92 -7.84
CA ARG A 304 22.84 15.64 -7.81
C ARG A 304 22.02 14.43 -8.28
N ILE A 305 20.71 14.61 -8.47
CA ILE A 305 19.79 13.50 -8.74
C ILE A 305 20.04 12.84 -10.10
N ASN A 306 20.41 13.61 -11.13
CA ASN A 306 20.62 13.07 -12.47
C ASN A 306 21.85 12.16 -12.51
N ASP A 307 22.96 12.56 -11.88
CA ASP A 307 24.16 11.71 -11.74
C ASP A 307 23.85 10.42 -10.97
N ALA A 308 23.01 10.50 -9.94
CA ALA A 308 22.56 9.34 -9.18
C ALA A 308 21.68 8.40 -10.02
N LEU A 309 20.78 8.96 -10.84
CA LEU A 309 19.93 8.19 -11.75
C LEU A 309 20.77 7.48 -12.81
N GLU A 310 21.71 8.17 -13.47
CA GLU A 310 22.59 7.55 -14.46
C GLU A 310 23.43 6.41 -13.87
N ASP A 311 24.02 6.61 -12.68
CA ASP A 311 24.84 5.60 -12.00
C ASP A 311 24.02 4.36 -11.62
N ILE A 312 22.87 4.54 -10.97
CA ILE A 312 22.06 3.39 -10.55
C ILE A 312 21.45 2.65 -11.74
N PHE A 313 21.11 3.34 -12.84
CA PHE A 313 20.43 2.76 -14.00
C PHE A 313 21.28 1.74 -14.77
N THR A 314 22.58 1.67 -14.48
CA THR A 314 23.47 0.59 -14.94
C THR A 314 23.12 -0.78 -14.35
N HIS A 315 22.36 -0.81 -13.26
CA HIS A 315 21.83 -2.01 -12.63
C HIS A 315 20.38 -2.30 -13.06
N ASP A 316 19.97 -3.55 -12.89
CA ASP A 316 18.61 -3.99 -13.21
C ASP A 316 17.72 -4.17 -11.96
N ALA A 317 18.31 -4.42 -10.79
CA ALA A 317 17.59 -4.69 -9.54
C ALA A 317 17.80 -3.58 -8.50
N PHE A 318 16.86 -2.64 -8.41
CA PHE A 318 16.87 -1.55 -7.44
C PHE A 318 16.28 -2.00 -6.10
N THR A 319 17.05 -2.81 -5.39
CA THR A 319 16.74 -3.24 -4.04
C THR A 319 17.02 -2.10 -3.05
N ARG A 320 16.48 -2.24 -1.83
CA ARG A 320 16.74 -1.29 -0.74
C ARG A 320 18.25 -1.01 -0.57
N THR A 321 19.06 -2.07 -0.51
CA THR A 321 20.51 -1.97 -0.28
C THR A 321 21.20 -1.19 -1.40
N LEU A 322 20.88 -1.48 -2.66
CA LEU A 322 21.49 -0.76 -3.78
C LEU A 322 21.10 0.73 -3.79
N ILE A 323 19.84 1.03 -3.47
CA ILE A 323 19.35 2.41 -3.37
C ILE A 323 20.08 3.14 -2.25
N GLU A 324 20.25 2.53 -1.08
CA GLU A 324 20.98 3.12 0.05
C GLU A 324 22.44 3.40 -0.33
N GLU A 325 23.14 2.43 -0.95
CA GLU A 325 24.52 2.58 -1.39
C GLU A 325 24.69 3.73 -2.40
N CYS A 326 23.85 3.76 -3.44
CA CYS A 326 23.90 4.80 -4.47
C CYS A 326 23.48 6.17 -3.92
N ALA A 327 22.42 6.23 -3.11
CA ALA A 327 21.98 7.46 -2.47
C ALA A 327 23.06 8.05 -1.57
N GLN A 328 23.80 7.21 -0.85
CA GLN A 328 24.90 7.65 -0.01
C GLN A 328 26.09 8.15 -0.84
N LYS A 329 26.43 7.47 -1.94
CA LYS A 329 27.48 7.89 -2.89
C LYS A 329 27.21 9.29 -3.46
N HIS A 330 25.99 9.57 -3.89
CA HIS A 330 25.61 10.86 -4.50
C HIS A 330 25.06 11.88 -3.50
N ARG A 331 24.99 11.50 -2.22
CA ARG A 331 24.44 12.33 -1.13
C ARG A 331 23.02 12.83 -1.43
N VAL A 332 22.15 11.95 -1.89
CA VAL A 332 20.73 12.22 -2.16
C VAL A 332 19.84 11.50 -1.14
N CYS A 333 18.61 11.99 -0.93
CA CYS A 333 17.64 11.34 -0.05
C CYS A 333 17.22 9.99 -0.65
N PRO A 334 17.42 8.84 0.03
CA PRO A 334 17.15 7.53 -0.55
C PRO A 334 15.65 7.28 -0.79
N PHE A 335 14.78 7.87 0.03
CA PHE A 335 13.33 7.75 -0.15
C PHE A 335 12.86 8.47 -1.41
N GLU A 336 13.16 9.76 -1.55
CA GLU A 336 12.77 10.52 -2.75
C GLU A 336 13.47 10.01 -4.00
N PHE A 337 14.72 9.54 -3.87
CA PHE A 337 15.45 8.93 -4.98
C PHE A 337 14.73 7.69 -5.51
N SER A 338 14.18 6.86 -4.64
CA SER A 338 13.35 5.72 -5.06
C SER A 338 12.10 6.15 -5.84
N LEU A 339 11.49 7.30 -5.48
CA LEU A 339 10.34 7.86 -6.19
C LEU A 339 10.73 8.49 -7.53
N ASP A 340 11.94 9.06 -7.65
CA ASP A 340 12.51 9.60 -8.90
C ASP A 340 12.92 8.49 -9.87
N LEU A 341 13.31 7.33 -9.34
CA LEU A 341 13.68 6.15 -10.12
C LEU A 341 12.46 5.37 -10.64
N ALA A 342 11.35 5.40 -9.90
CA ALA A 342 10.16 4.60 -10.20
C ALA A 342 9.62 4.74 -11.64
N PRO A 343 9.52 5.95 -12.25
CA PRO A 343 9.02 6.10 -13.62
C PRO A 343 9.79 5.28 -14.65
N TRP A 344 11.08 5.06 -14.41
CA TRP A 344 12.01 4.37 -15.31
C TRP A 344 12.09 2.86 -15.10
N CYS A 345 11.32 2.32 -14.15
CA CYS A 345 11.32 0.89 -13.81
C CYS A 345 10.20 0.14 -14.54
N ASP A 346 10.42 -1.13 -14.88
CA ASP A 346 9.42 -1.99 -15.52
C ASP A 346 8.47 -2.63 -14.49
N VAL A 347 9.03 -2.98 -13.31
CA VAL A 347 8.31 -3.62 -12.22
C VAL A 347 8.52 -2.83 -10.93
N ILE A 348 7.45 -2.44 -10.24
CA ILE A 348 7.48 -1.77 -8.94
C ILE A 348 6.87 -2.70 -7.90
N ILE A 349 7.68 -3.10 -6.91
CA ILE A 349 7.27 -3.90 -5.75
C ILE A 349 6.96 -2.92 -4.61
N CYS A 350 5.72 -2.88 -4.15
CA CYS A 350 5.29 -1.94 -3.10
C CYS A 350 4.12 -2.47 -2.25
N ASP A 351 3.76 -1.74 -1.19
CA ASP A 351 2.58 -2.03 -0.36
C ASP A 351 1.28 -1.58 -1.05
N TYR A 352 0.14 -2.12 -0.62
CA TYR A 352 -1.19 -1.76 -1.12
C TYR A 352 -1.45 -0.25 -1.05
N ASN A 353 -0.96 0.43 -0.01
CA ASN A 353 -1.23 1.84 0.21
C ASN A 353 -0.78 2.74 -0.95
N TYR A 354 0.27 2.37 -1.67
CA TYR A 354 0.81 3.14 -2.79
C TYR A 354 -0.10 3.14 -4.02
N VAL A 355 -1.10 2.25 -4.08
CA VAL A 355 -2.13 2.23 -5.11
C VAL A 355 -3.50 2.59 -4.55
N PHE A 356 -3.86 2.10 -3.36
CA PHE A 356 -5.23 2.18 -2.85
C PHE A 356 -5.48 3.31 -1.84
N ASP A 357 -4.50 3.73 -1.03
CA ASP A 357 -4.74 4.73 0.03
C ASP A 357 -4.87 6.15 -0.58
N PRO A 358 -5.98 6.87 -0.38
CA PRO A 358 -6.22 8.19 -0.97
C PRO A 358 -5.23 9.26 -0.47
N ARG A 359 -4.49 8.99 0.61
CA ARG A 359 -3.49 9.89 1.20
C ARG A 359 -2.07 9.55 0.77
N ALA A 360 -1.78 8.27 0.49
CA ALA A 360 -0.42 7.76 0.27
C ALA A 360 -0.15 7.23 -1.14
N PHE A 361 -1.15 7.17 -2.02
CA PHE A 361 -0.95 6.69 -3.39
C PHE A 361 0.15 7.47 -4.12
N LEU A 362 0.83 6.81 -5.07
CA LEU A 362 1.92 7.41 -5.82
C LEU A 362 1.40 8.45 -6.83
N LYS A 363 1.27 9.70 -6.37
CA LYS A 363 0.82 10.84 -7.19
C LYS A 363 1.55 10.98 -8.52
N ARG A 364 2.87 10.70 -8.54
CA ARG A 364 3.72 10.72 -9.75
C ARG A 364 3.22 9.81 -10.89
N PHE A 365 2.42 8.79 -10.56
CA PHE A 365 1.84 7.87 -11.54
C PHE A 365 0.34 8.08 -11.78
N PHE A 366 -0.39 8.48 -10.74
CA PHE A 366 -1.86 8.37 -10.72
C PHE A 366 -2.61 9.70 -10.64
N GLN A 367 -1.92 10.82 -10.43
CA GLN A 367 -2.59 12.12 -10.28
C GLN A 367 -2.95 12.75 -11.63
N ASP A 368 -2.02 12.73 -12.60
CA ASP A 368 -2.16 13.45 -13.87
C ASP A 368 -2.02 12.53 -15.10
N THR A 369 -1.87 11.21 -14.92
CA THR A 369 -1.63 10.25 -16.01
C THR A 369 -2.41 8.96 -15.78
N SER A 370 -3.23 8.55 -16.75
CA SER A 370 -3.78 7.20 -16.81
C SER A 370 -2.85 6.31 -17.65
N GLY A 371 -1.92 5.62 -16.98
CA GLY A 371 -1.00 4.70 -17.65
C GLY A 371 -1.57 3.30 -17.81
N GLN A 372 -1.01 2.51 -18.72
CA GLN A 372 -1.41 1.11 -18.91
C GLN A 372 -0.73 0.22 -17.85
N TYR A 373 -1.11 0.39 -16.59
CA TYR A 373 -0.48 -0.33 -15.48
C TYR A 373 -1.19 -1.65 -15.16
N ALA A 374 -0.43 -2.70 -14.91
CA ALA A 374 -0.97 -3.99 -14.45
C ALA A 374 -0.73 -4.17 -12.95
N PHE A 375 -1.79 -4.36 -12.17
CA PHE A 375 -1.72 -4.62 -10.73
C PHE A 375 -1.70 -6.12 -10.45
N LEU A 376 -0.65 -6.60 -9.80
CA LEU A 376 -0.53 -7.97 -9.29
C LEU A 376 -0.63 -7.92 -7.77
N ILE A 377 -1.77 -8.31 -7.21
CA ILE A 377 -2.07 -8.21 -5.78
C ILE A 377 -1.87 -9.57 -5.11
N ASP A 378 -0.70 -9.75 -4.50
CA ASP A 378 -0.36 -10.95 -3.73
C ASP A 378 -0.99 -10.91 -2.33
N GLU A 379 -1.29 -12.06 -1.77
CA GLU A 379 -2.00 -12.20 -0.48
C GLU A 379 -3.20 -11.24 -0.35
N ALA A 380 -3.97 -11.14 -1.43
CA ALA A 380 -5.11 -10.24 -1.59
C ALA A 380 -6.20 -10.41 -0.51
N HIS A 381 -6.21 -11.53 0.22
CA HIS A 381 -7.10 -11.73 1.35
C HIS A 381 -6.93 -10.67 2.46
N ASN A 382 -5.72 -10.08 2.59
CA ASN A 382 -5.45 -9.00 3.54
C ASN A 382 -5.98 -7.65 3.08
N LEU A 383 -6.23 -7.47 1.78
CA LEU A 383 -6.59 -6.17 1.22
C LEU A 383 -7.97 -5.72 1.73
N VAL A 384 -8.90 -6.62 2.03
CA VAL A 384 -10.25 -6.25 2.53
C VAL A 384 -10.18 -5.42 3.82
N ASP A 385 -9.57 -5.96 4.87
CA ASP A 385 -9.47 -5.24 6.15
C ASP A 385 -8.50 -4.05 6.04
N ARG A 386 -7.43 -4.18 5.24
CA ARG A 386 -6.52 -3.05 4.97
C ARG A 386 -7.23 -1.89 4.26
N ALA A 387 -8.09 -2.17 3.31
CA ALA A 387 -8.85 -1.18 2.58
C ALA A 387 -9.84 -0.46 3.48
N ARG A 388 -10.56 -1.19 4.36
CA ARG A 388 -11.41 -0.55 5.36
C ARG A 388 -10.64 0.46 6.21
N GLU A 389 -9.43 0.13 6.65
CA GLU A 389 -8.58 1.09 7.39
C GLU A 389 -8.06 2.25 6.51
N MET A 390 -7.62 1.98 5.28
CA MET A 390 -7.16 3.03 4.34
C MET A 390 -8.26 4.04 4.01
N PHE A 391 -9.51 3.57 3.94
CA PHE A 391 -10.69 4.37 3.66
C PHE A 391 -11.43 4.83 4.91
N SER A 392 -10.90 4.60 6.12
CA SER A 392 -11.46 5.13 7.37
C SER A 392 -10.57 6.25 7.93
N ALA A 393 -11.16 7.10 8.75
CA ALA A 393 -10.43 8.15 9.45
C ALA A 393 -11.04 8.45 10.81
N ASP A 394 -10.20 8.87 11.76
CA ASP A 394 -10.63 9.26 13.08
C ASP A 394 -9.85 10.46 13.62
N LEU A 395 -10.51 11.16 14.53
CA LEU A 395 -9.94 12.26 15.30
C LEU A 395 -10.20 12.04 16.78
N CYS A 396 -9.21 12.36 17.60
CA CYS A 396 -9.28 12.24 19.04
C CYS A 396 -9.32 13.61 19.72
N LYS A 397 -10.15 13.74 20.75
CA LYS A 397 -10.28 14.99 21.52
C LYS A 397 -8.98 15.36 22.22
N SER A 398 -8.20 14.39 22.71
CA SER A 398 -6.92 14.63 23.38
C SER A 398 -5.89 15.29 22.48
N GLU A 399 -5.78 14.88 21.22
CA GLU A 399 -4.86 15.43 20.22
C GLU A 399 -5.17 16.89 19.94
N ILE A 400 -6.45 17.20 19.67
CA ILE A 400 -6.94 18.56 19.44
C ILE A 400 -6.67 19.43 20.68
N SER A 401 -6.90 18.88 21.88
CA SER A 401 -6.66 19.58 23.14
C SER A 401 -5.17 19.82 23.41
N GLY A 402 -4.32 18.85 23.04
CA GLY A 402 -2.87 18.90 23.16
C GLY A 402 -2.29 20.01 22.30
N LEU A 403 -2.59 19.99 20.99
CA LEU A 403 -2.13 21.03 20.06
C LEU A 403 -2.61 22.42 20.49
N LYS A 404 -3.87 22.54 20.87
CA LYS A 404 -4.44 23.82 21.35
C LYS A 404 -3.66 24.42 22.53
N ARG A 405 -3.16 23.58 23.44
CA ARG A 405 -2.36 24.03 24.59
C ARG A 405 -0.98 24.52 24.16
N LEU A 406 -0.36 23.86 23.18
CA LEU A 406 0.93 24.24 22.61
C LEU A 406 0.83 25.57 21.84
N VAL A 407 -0.20 25.70 21.00
CA VAL A 407 -0.48 26.94 20.23
C VAL A 407 -0.84 28.10 21.16
N GLY A 408 -1.60 27.84 22.24
CA GLY A 408 -1.84 28.84 23.28
C GLY A 408 -2.39 30.17 22.77
N LYS A 409 -1.80 31.29 23.20
CA LYS A 409 -2.22 32.65 22.77
C LYS A 409 -1.41 33.20 21.60
N THR A 410 -0.39 32.50 21.12
CA THR A 410 0.48 33.02 20.04
C THR A 410 -0.26 33.05 18.71
N HIS A 411 -1.17 32.11 18.44
CA HIS A 411 -2.02 32.11 17.24
C HIS A 411 -3.51 32.05 17.62
N PRO A 412 -4.16 33.21 17.85
CA PRO A 412 -5.51 33.26 18.39
C PRO A 412 -6.57 32.67 17.46
N ASP A 413 -6.43 32.78 16.13
CA ASP A 413 -7.37 32.19 15.17
C ASP A 413 -7.35 30.65 15.24
N LEU A 414 -6.16 30.04 15.10
CA LEU A 414 -6.01 28.58 15.23
C LEU A 414 -6.50 28.08 16.59
N THR A 415 -6.15 28.77 17.68
CA THR A 415 -6.65 28.43 19.02
C THR A 415 -8.17 28.54 19.13
N GLN A 416 -8.80 29.51 18.47
CA GLN A 416 -10.26 29.64 18.42
C GLN A 416 -10.89 28.47 17.67
N GLN A 417 -10.37 28.08 16.51
CA GLN A 417 -10.90 26.95 15.72
C GLN A 417 -10.72 25.62 16.45
N LEU A 418 -9.53 25.37 17.02
CA LEU A 418 -9.26 24.18 17.86
C LEU A 418 -10.18 24.15 19.09
N ASN A 419 -10.49 25.30 19.71
CA ASN A 419 -11.47 25.36 20.80
C ASN A 419 -12.90 25.05 20.34
N ALA A 420 -13.30 25.48 19.14
CA ALA A 420 -14.61 25.17 18.58
C ALA A 420 -14.74 23.67 18.32
N LEU A 421 -13.74 23.06 17.67
CA LEU A 421 -13.69 21.62 17.43
C LEU A 421 -13.66 20.82 18.75
N ASN A 422 -12.81 21.20 19.71
CA ASN A 422 -12.77 20.55 21.02
C ASN A 422 -14.10 20.62 21.79
N ARG A 423 -14.85 21.73 21.69
CA ARG A 423 -16.20 21.84 22.26
C ARG A 423 -17.19 20.92 21.56
N TYR A 424 -17.05 20.73 20.25
CA TYR A 424 -17.86 19.77 19.49
C TYR A 424 -17.63 18.35 19.98
N PHE A 425 -16.38 17.93 20.16
CA PHE A 425 -16.05 16.63 20.74
C PHE A 425 -16.61 16.43 22.16
N ALA A 426 -16.65 17.49 22.98
CA ALA A 426 -17.32 17.41 24.28
C ALA A 426 -18.84 17.19 24.16
N LYS A 427 -19.49 17.70 23.10
CA LYS A 427 -20.90 17.41 22.81
C LYS A 427 -21.08 15.96 22.33
N LEU A 428 -20.18 15.46 21.50
CA LEU A 428 -20.18 14.06 21.07
C LEU A 428 -20.07 13.11 22.27
N GLY A 429 -19.19 13.42 23.24
CA GLY A 429 -19.10 12.65 24.49
C GLY A 429 -20.41 12.62 25.29
N LYS A 430 -21.21 13.69 25.26
CA LYS A 430 -22.56 13.70 25.88
C LYS A 430 -23.57 12.85 25.10
N LYS A 431 -23.47 12.81 23.77
CA LYS A 431 -24.32 11.93 22.95
C LYS A 431 -24.06 10.47 23.24
N VAL A 432 -22.80 10.08 23.48
CA VAL A 432 -22.46 8.73 23.93
C VAL A 432 -23.23 8.33 25.20
N GLU A 433 -23.40 9.26 26.15
CA GLU A 433 -24.14 9.01 27.39
C GLU A 433 -25.66 9.04 27.24
N GLN A 434 -26.17 9.94 26.38
CA GLN A 434 -27.61 10.24 26.28
C GLN A 434 -28.34 9.41 25.23
N GLU A 435 -27.66 9.12 24.12
CA GLU A 435 -28.21 8.47 22.93
C GLU A 435 -27.49 7.15 22.60
N GLY A 436 -26.30 6.93 23.19
CA GLY A 436 -25.52 5.70 23.05
C GLY A 436 -25.79 4.68 24.17
N ASP A 437 -24.92 3.67 24.26
CA ASP A 437 -24.94 2.65 25.32
C ASP A 437 -24.11 3.03 26.56
N GLY A 438 -23.61 4.28 26.60
CA GLY A 438 -22.70 4.80 27.62
C GLY A 438 -21.22 4.68 27.26
N GLU A 439 -20.84 3.82 26.31
CA GLU A 439 -19.48 3.65 25.80
C GLU A 439 -19.34 4.09 24.34
N CYS A 440 -20.37 3.85 23.52
CA CYS A 440 -20.40 4.19 22.11
C CYS A 440 -21.75 4.80 21.66
N TRP A 441 -21.70 5.68 20.66
CA TRP A 441 -22.84 6.18 19.90
C TRP A 441 -22.57 6.08 18.39
N VAL A 442 -23.46 5.43 17.65
CA VAL A 442 -23.34 5.17 16.20
C VAL A 442 -24.36 6.02 15.44
N SER A 443 -23.97 6.56 14.29
CA SER A 443 -24.81 7.34 13.39
C SER A 443 -24.50 7.00 11.93
N PRO A 444 -25.50 6.70 11.08
CA PRO A 444 -25.29 6.49 9.64
C PRO A 444 -25.00 7.79 8.86
N GLN A 445 -24.98 8.94 9.53
CA GLN A 445 -24.76 10.24 8.90
C GLN A 445 -23.44 10.87 9.37
N LEU A 446 -22.72 11.48 8.44
CA LEU A 446 -21.59 12.37 8.71
C LEU A 446 -22.10 13.78 9.09
N PRO A 447 -21.80 14.29 10.30
CA PRO A 447 -22.26 15.61 10.70
C PRO A 447 -21.59 16.73 9.89
N THR A 448 -22.40 17.51 9.16
CA THR A 448 -21.90 18.61 8.31
C THR A 448 -21.27 19.74 9.12
N ASP A 449 -21.74 19.96 10.35
CA ASP A 449 -21.18 20.94 11.27
C ASP A 449 -19.81 20.53 11.80
N LEU A 450 -19.54 19.23 11.97
CA LEU A 450 -18.19 18.72 12.25
C LEU A 450 -17.26 18.97 11.07
N MET A 451 -17.68 18.67 9.84
CA MET A 451 -16.87 18.89 8.65
C MET A 451 -16.53 20.37 8.44
N ALA A 452 -17.47 21.28 8.70
CA ALA A 452 -17.20 22.71 8.68
C ALA A 452 -16.13 23.13 9.71
N LEU A 453 -16.13 22.54 10.91
CA LEU A 453 -15.12 22.81 11.93
C LEU A 453 -13.74 22.23 11.56
N VAL A 454 -13.71 21.04 10.98
CA VAL A 454 -12.50 20.40 10.44
C VAL A 454 -11.86 21.30 9.38
N HIS A 455 -12.65 21.74 8.40
CA HIS A 455 -12.20 22.65 7.34
C HIS A 455 -11.65 23.98 7.90
N ASN A 456 -12.32 24.56 8.90
CA ASN A 456 -11.85 25.79 9.54
C ASN A 456 -10.52 25.60 10.29
N VAL A 457 -10.33 24.45 10.95
CA VAL A 457 -9.04 24.12 11.61
C VAL A 457 -7.93 23.99 10.58
N LEU A 458 -8.19 23.32 9.45
CA LEU A 458 -7.22 23.22 8.36
C LEU A 458 -6.82 24.61 7.90
N ARG A 459 -7.76 25.43 7.41
CA ARG A 459 -7.48 26.80 6.95
C ARG A 459 -6.71 27.67 7.96
N ALA A 460 -6.99 27.53 9.26
CA ALA A 460 -6.26 28.26 10.29
C ALA A 460 -4.86 27.69 10.55
N ALA A 461 -4.68 26.37 10.46
CA ALA A 461 -3.39 25.71 10.60
C ALA A 461 -2.48 26.01 9.42
N GLU A 462 -2.99 26.06 8.19
CA GLU A 462 -2.26 26.40 6.97
C GLU A 462 -1.55 27.77 7.10
N LYS A 463 -2.28 28.79 7.55
CA LYS A 463 -1.73 30.14 7.82
C LYS A 463 -0.61 30.16 8.86
N VAL A 464 -0.62 29.21 9.79
CA VAL A 464 0.43 29.09 10.82
C VAL A 464 1.62 28.31 10.24
N LEU A 465 1.37 27.27 9.47
CA LEU A 465 2.40 26.47 8.80
C LEU A 465 3.19 27.28 7.75
N GLU A 466 2.56 28.27 7.12
CA GLU A 466 3.23 29.23 6.23
C GLU A 466 4.33 30.05 6.91
N GLN A 467 4.32 30.15 8.25
CA GLN A 467 5.37 30.85 9.01
C GLN A 467 6.67 30.04 9.12
N GLY A 468 6.67 28.77 8.67
CA GLY A 468 7.84 27.91 8.58
C GLY A 468 8.22 27.19 9.88
N ALA A 469 9.24 26.33 9.80
CA ALA A 469 9.64 25.37 10.83
C ALA A 469 10.23 25.97 12.12
N ALA A 470 10.26 27.29 12.27
CA ALA A 470 10.78 27.97 13.46
C ALA A 470 9.82 27.91 14.69
N LEU A 471 8.65 27.30 14.53
CA LEU A 471 7.65 27.20 15.60
C LEU A 471 8.01 26.09 16.61
N PRO A 472 7.92 26.34 17.93
CA PRO A 472 8.27 25.35 18.97
C PRO A 472 7.32 24.15 19.06
N PHE A 473 6.24 24.14 18.28
CA PHE A 473 5.22 23.08 18.20
C PHE A 473 5.00 22.60 16.76
N TRP A 474 5.99 22.81 15.88
CA TRP A 474 5.89 22.53 14.45
C TRP A 474 5.52 21.07 14.17
N ASP A 475 6.22 20.13 14.82
CA ASP A 475 6.01 18.69 14.60
C ASP A 475 4.58 18.28 15.00
N GLU A 476 4.09 18.74 16.16
CA GLU A 476 2.73 18.47 16.61
C GLU A 476 1.66 19.14 15.73
N LEU A 477 1.95 20.33 15.20
CA LEU A 477 1.05 21.01 14.27
C LEU A 477 0.96 20.27 12.94
N ILE A 478 2.09 19.85 12.36
CA ILE A 478 2.13 19.09 11.11
C ILE A 478 1.42 17.75 11.26
N GLU A 479 1.69 17.02 12.33
CA GLU A 479 1.07 15.71 12.59
C GLU A 479 -0.45 15.86 12.69
N CYS A 480 -0.92 16.82 13.49
CA CYS A 480 -2.34 17.11 13.62
C CYS A 480 -2.95 17.58 12.29
N TYR A 481 -2.27 18.46 11.55
CA TYR A 481 -2.73 18.95 10.25
C TYR A 481 -2.95 17.79 9.28
N PHE A 482 -1.98 16.89 9.11
CA PHE A 482 -2.12 15.74 8.20
C PHE A 482 -3.21 14.77 8.66
N ARG A 483 -3.41 14.60 9.97
CA ARG A 483 -4.52 13.79 10.48
C ARG A 483 -5.88 14.42 10.17
N VAL A 484 -6.03 15.71 10.40
CA VAL A 484 -7.26 16.46 10.10
C VAL A 484 -7.52 16.52 8.59
N LEU A 485 -6.49 16.68 7.77
CA LEU A 485 -6.58 16.66 6.30
C LEU A 485 -6.98 15.26 5.80
N GLY A 486 -6.40 14.22 6.38
CA GLY A 486 -6.79 12.84 6.10
C GLY A 486 -8.26 12.59 6.47
N PHE A 487 -8.72 13.13 7.60
CA PHE A 487 -10.11 13.06 8.01
C PHE A 487 -11.05 13.79 7.06
N GLU A 488 -10.69 14.99 6.60
CA GLU A 488 -11.46 15.75 5.60
C GLU A 488 -11.62 14.95 4.30
N ARG A 489 -10.51 14.44 3.74
CA ARG A 489 -10.51 13.65 2.50
C ARG A 489 -11.36 12.38 2.60
N ILE A 490 -11.32 11.67 3.72
CA ILE A 490 -12.19 10.50 3.90
C ILE A 490 -13.65 10.93 4.06
N GLY A 491 -13.91 12.08 4.68
CA GLY A 491 -15.25 12.65 4.74
C GLY A 491 -15.84 13.00 3.37
N GLU A 492 -15.02 13.35 2.38
CA GLU A 492 -15.45 13.59 0.99
C GLU A 492 -15.90 12.30 0.28
N LEU A 493 -15.39 11.14 0.71
CA LEU A 493 -15.78 9.82 0.19
C LEU A 493 -17.05 9.26 0.86
N PHE A 494 -17.59 9.95 1.87
CA PHE A 494 -18.68 9.43 2.70
C PHE A 494 -19.97 9.25 1.89
N ASP A 495 -20.41 7.99 1.77
CA ASP A 495 -21.65 7.61 1.11
C ASP A 495 -22.37 6.50 1.91
N GLU A 496 -23.27 5.75 1.26
CA GLU A 496 -24.01 4.65 1.89
C GLU A 496 -23.15 3.48 2.36
N HIS A 497 -21.89 3.36 1.94
CA HIS A 497 -20.92 2.32 2.34
C HIS A 497 -20.19 2.66 3.65
N TYR A 498 -20.56 3.78 4.28
CA TYR A 498 -19.93 4.29 5.49
C TYR A 498 -20.90 4.39 6.66
N THR A 499 -20.33 4.46 7.85
CA THR A 499 -21.02 4.92 9.05
C THR A 499 -20.09 5.77 9.90
N THR A 500 -20.65 6.44 10.89
CA THR A 500 -19.86 7.17 11.89
C THR A 500 -20.15 6.63 13.27
N TYR A 501 -19.16 6.69 14.14
CA TYR A 501 -19.39 6.42 15.54
C TYR A 501 -18.46 7.25 16.44
N THR A 502 -18.91 7.47 17.67
CA THR A 502 -18.14 8.08 18.74
C THR A 502 -17.97 7.07 19.86
N GLU A 503 -16.75 6.86 20.33
CA GLU A 503 -16.46 5.96 21.45
C GLU A 503 -15.67 6.66 22.57
N LYS A 504 -15.85 6.18 23.80
CA LYS A 504 -15.02 6.51 24.96
C LYS A 504 -13.89 5.49 25.08
N GLN A 505 -12.70 5.84 24.63
CA GLN A 505 -11.52 4.96 24.65
C GLN A 505 -10.63 5.25 25.88
N GLY A 506 -9.99 4.21 26.44
CA GLY A 506 -8.85 4.38 27.37
C GLY A 506 -7.59 4.82 26.62
N PHE A 507 -6.78 5.71 27.20
CA PHE A 507 -5.57 6.23 26.54
C PHE A 507 -4.59 5.11 26.14
N ASP A 508 -4.08 5.16 24.91
CA ASP A 508 -3.17 4.17 24.31
C ASP A 508 -1.67 4.56 24.38
N GLY A 509 -1.32 5.73 24.93
CA GLY A 509 0.08 6.17 25.05
C GLY A 509 0.31 7.37 26.00
N SER A 510 1.37 7.26 26.80
CA SER A 510 1.82 8.14 27.92
C SER A 510 0.77 8.40 29.02
N ALA A 511 0.83 7.59 30.08
CA ALA A 511 0.01 7.74 31.28
C ALA A 511 0.08 9.16 31.90
N GLU A 512 1.18 9.89 31.72
CA GLU A 512 1.35 11.28 32.19
C GLU A 512 0.47 12.31 31.46
N LEU A 513 0.15 12.10 30.17
CA LEU A 513 -0.74 12.99 29.42
C LEU A 513 -2.21 12.66 29.72
N ALA A 514 -2.51 11.37 29.88
CA ALA A 514 -3.82 10.83 30.22
C ALA A 514 -4.35 11.34 31.58
N GLU A 515 -3.52 11.33 32.62
CA GLU A 515 -3.91 11.72 33.99
C GLU A 515 -4.17 13.23 34.14
N ARG A 516 -3.62 14.05 33.23
CA ARG A 516 -3.78 15.52 33.24
C ARG A 516 -4.91 16.02 32.35
N LEU A 517 -5.41 15.22 31.40
CA LEU A 517 -6.35 15.66 30.35
C LEU A 517 -7.82 15.28 30.60
N SER A 518 -8.13 14.30 31.45
CA SER A 518 -9.51 14.05 31.88
C SER A 518 -9.59 13.57 33.33
N SER A 519 -10.66 13.99 34.03
CA SER A 519 -10.96 13.54 35.40
C SER A 519 -11.37 12.06 35.49
N GLU A 520 -11.55 11.38 34.34
CA GLU A 520 -12.09 10.02 34.23
C GLU A 520 -11.17 9.05 33.46
N GLY A 521 -9.98 9.46 33.00
CA GLY A 521 -9.02 8.58 32.33
C GLY A 521 -9.47 8.03 30.95
N ARG A 522 -10.50 8.63 30.33
CA ARG A 522 -10.99 8.27 28.99
C ARG A 522 -10.97 9.45 28.01
N ASP A 523 -10.68 9.17 26.75
CA ASP A 523 -10.71 10.11 25.62
C ASP A 523 -11.95 9.89 24.74
N ILE A 524 -12.32 10.91 23.95
CA ILE A 524 -13.42 10.83 22.98
C ILE A 524 -12.83 10.73 21.58
N ARG A 525 -13.13 9.63 20.90
CA ARG A 525 -12.73 9.39 19.50
C ARG A 525 -13.97 9.41 18.61
N PHE A 526 -13.91 10.18 17.53
CA PHE A 526 -14.93 10.16 16.47
C PHE A 526 -14.32 9.51 15.24
N ARG A 527 -15.01 8.53 14.66
CA ARG A 527 -14.52 7.76 13.51
C ARG A 527 -15.53 7.74 12.38
N ILE A 528 -15.03 8.01 11.17
CA ILE A 528 -15.66 7.68 9.90
C ILE A 528 -15.18 6.29 9.53
N PHE A 529 -16.09 5.33 9.47
CA PHE A 529 -15.78 3.93 9.29
C PHE A 529 -16.32 3.40 7.95
N CYS A 530 -15.43 2.88 7.12
CA CYS A 530 -15.76 2.22 5.86
C CYS A 530 -16.26 0.79 6.14
N LEU A 531 -17.54 0.54 5.88
CA LEU A 531 -18.17 -0.77 6.07
C LEU A 531 -17.87 -1.70 4.90
N ASP A 532 -17.98 -1.15 3.69
CA ASP A 532 -17.71 -1.84 2.43
C ASP A 532 -16.71 -1.06 1.56
N PRO A 533 -15.48 -1.58 1.38
CA PRO A 533 -14.46 -0.91 0.59
C PRO A 533 -14.60 -1.11 -0.93
N ALA A 534 -15.56 -1.92 -1.39
CA ALA A 534 -15.66 -2.34 -2.79
C ALA A 534 -15.67 -1.16 -3.77
N HIS A 535 -16.48 -0.13 -3.48
CA HIS A 535 -16.60 1.06 -4.33
C HIS A 535 -15.27 1.80 -4.47
N ASN A 536 -14.61 2.08 -3.34
CA ASN A 536 -13.34 2.80 -3.33
C ASN A 536 -12.18 1.99 -3.95
N ILE A 537 -12.18 0.66 -3.77
CA ILE A 537 -11.22 -0.21 -4.45
C ILE A 537 -11.45 -0.14 -5.96
N CYS A 538 -12.70 -0.21 -6.43
CA CYS A 538 -13.02 -0.11 -7.84
C CYS A 538 -12.48 1.20 -8.45
N GLN A 539 -12.74 2.34 -7.82
CA GLN A 539 -12.18 3.64 -8.24
C GLN A 539 -10.65 3.65 -8.25
N ALA A 540 -10.03 3.03 -7.24
CA ALA A 540 -8.57 2.92 -7.18
C ALA A 540 -7.98 2.04 -8.30
N LEU A 541 -8.72 1.02 -8.76
CA LEU A 541 -8.29 0.15 -9.85
C LEU A 541 -8.33 0.83 -11.22
N GLU A 542 -9.15 1.88 -11.40
CA GLU A 542 -9.17 2.70 -12.63
C GLU A 542 -7.84 3.42 -12.89
N ARG A 543 -6.95 3.47 -11.88
CA ARG A 543 -5.58 3.96 -12.00
C ARG A 543 -4.71 3.07 -12.90
N GLY A 544 -5.13 1.84 -13.20
CA GLY A 544 -4.45 0.91 -14.08
C GLY A 544 -5.39 0.27 -15.08
N CYS A 545 -4.86 -0.61 -15.93
CA CYS A 545 -5.63 -1.27 -16.99
C CYS A 545 -6.06 -2.70 -16.64
N ALA A 546 -5.39 -3.37 -15.69
CA ALA A 546 -5.71 -4.74 -15.31
C ALA A 546 -5.35 -5.02 -13.85
N ALA A 547 -6.07 -5.93 -13.21
CA ALA A 547 -5.78 -6.35 -11.84
C ALA A 547 -5.94 -7.85 -11.62
N VAL A 548 -4.93 -8.47 -11.02
CA VAL A 548 -4.93 -9.90 -10.69
C VAL A 548 -4.73 -10.06 -9.20
N PHE A 549 -5.79 -10.47 -8.50
CA PHE A 549 -5.81 -10.77 -7.08
C PHE A 549 -5.52 -12.25 -6.88
N PHE A 550 -4.49 -12.59 -6.11
CA PHE A 550 -4.15 -13.99 -5.86
C PHE A 550 -3.74 -14.23 -4.42
N SER A 551 -4.15 -15.38 -3.89
CA SER A 551 -3.89 -15.76 -2.50
C SER A 551 -4.17 -17.24 -2.29
N ALA A 552 -3.50 -17.87 -1.32
CA ALA A 552 -3.80 -19.26 -0.96
C ALA A 552 -5.15 -19.42 -0.25
N THR A 553 -5.55 -18.39 0.48
CA THR A 553 -6.77 -18.35 1.29
C THR A 553 -7.78 -17.35 0.73
N LEU A 554 -7.83 -17.18 -0.59
CA LEU A 554 -8.85 -16.37 -1.26
C LEU A 554 -10.15 -17.16 -1.40
N SER A 555 -10.76 -17.56 -0.29
CA SER A 555 -11.98 -18.37 -0.25
C SER A 555 -12.98 -17.84 0.78
N PRO A 556 -14.29 -17.75 0.45
CA PRO A 556 -14.89 -17.97 -0.87
C PRO A 556 -14.48 -16.92 -1.90
N LEU A 557 -14.30 -17.32 -3.15
CA LEU A 557 -13.92 -16.39 -4.24
C LEU A 557 -14.95 -15.29 -4.47
N ALA A 558 -16.25 -15.61 -4.40
CA ALA A 558 -17.32 -14.63 -4.58
C ALA A 558 -17.27 -13.53 -3.50
N TYR A 559 -17.08 -13.91 -2.23
CA TYR A 559 -16.92 -12.97 -1.11
C TYR A 559 -15.78 -11.97 -1.35
N PHE A 560 -14.62 -12.47 -1.80
CA PHE A 560 -13.48 -11.61 -2.07
C PHE A 560 -13.66 -10.77 -3.33
N ARG A 561 -14.23 -11.34 -4.40
CA ARG A 561 -14.56 -10.58 -5.61
C ARG A 561 -15.43 -9.38 -5.26
N ASP A 562 -16.51 -9.59 -4.51
CA ASP A 562 -17.46 -8.54 -4.18
C ASP A 562 -16.79 -7.42 -3.36
N LEU A 563 -16.04 -7.77 -2.31
CA LEU A 563 -15.39 -6.77 -1.44
C LEU A 563 -14.15 -6.09 -2.04
N LEU A 564 -13.53 -6.69 -3.05
CA LEU A 564 -12.34 -6.16 -3.72
C LEU A 564 -12.69 -5.44 -5.03
N GLY A 565 -13.94 -5.00 -5.18
CA GLY A 565 -14.39 -4.21 -6.32
C GLY A 565 -14.46 -5.00 -7.62
N GLY A 566 -14.74 -6.30 -7.56
CA GLY A 566 -14.98 -7.15 -8.73
C GLY A 566 -16.46 -7.23 -9.13
N GLU A 567 -16.70 -7.70 -10.34
CA GLU A 567 -18.02 -7.81 -10.97
C GLU A 567 -18.31 -9.27 -11.42
N GLU A 568 -19.57 -9.62 -11.68
CA GLU A 568 -19.94 -11.01 -12.04
C GLU A 568 -19.22 -11.56 -13.28
N GLY A 569 -18.79 -10.71 -14.20
CA GLY A 569 -18.04 -11.10 -15.40
C GLY A 569 -16.54 -11.35 -15.18
N ASP A 570 -16.02 -11.05 -13.98
CA ASP A 570 -14.60 -11.19 -13.69
C ASP A 570 -14.17 -12.66 -13.58
N THR A 571 -12.90 -12.91 -13.92
CA THR A 571 -12.37 -14.27 -13.94
C THR A 571 -12.18 -14.79 -12.52
N LEU A 572 -12.88 -15.88 -12.17
CA LEU A 572 -12.66 -16.62 -10.93
C LEU A 572 -11.89 -17.90 -11.21
N LEU A 573 -10.76 -18.08 -10.53
CA LEU A 573 -9.90 -19.25 -10.69
C LEU A 573 -9.65 -19.90 -9.32
N SER A 574 -10.00 -21.17 -9.17
CA SER A 574 -9.62 -21.98 -8.01
C SER A 574 -8.73 -23.11 -8.45
N LEU A 575 -7.49 -23.13 -7.95
CA LEU A 575 -6.49 -24.14 -8.29
C LEU A 575 -6.47 -25.23 -7.22
N GLY A 576 -6.33 -26.46 -7.68
CA GLY A 576 -6.12 -27.60 -6.80
C GLY A 576 -4.80 -27.50 -6.03
N SER A 577 -4.75 -28.15 -4.86
CA SER A 577 -3.49 -28.35 -4.14
C SER A 577 -2.51 -29.13 -5.02
N PRO A 578 -1.25 -28.70 -5.14
CA PRO A 578 -0.22 -29.48 -5.83
C PRO A 578 0.23 -30.70 -5.02
N PHE A 579 -0.20 -30.81 -3.76
CA PHE A 579 0.19 -31.87 -2.84
C PHE A 579 -0.77 -33.06 -2.88
N PRO A 580 -0.26 -34.30 -2.82
CA PRO A 580 -1.10 -35.49 -2.76
C PRO A 580 -2.03 -35.49 -1.54
N PRO A 581 -3.34 -35.75 -1.68
CA PRO A 581 -4.27 -35.80 -0.54
C PRO A 581 -3.83 -36.78 0.56
N GLU A 582 -3.19 -37.89 0.19
CA GLU A 582 -2.66 -38.91 1.09
C GLU A 582 -1.50 -38.43 1.96
N HIS A 583 -0.92 -37.26 1.68
CA HIS A 583 0.13 -36.65 2.50
C HIS A 583 -0.44 -35.80 3.63
N LEU A 584 -1.75 -35.55 3.67
CA LEU A 584 -2.41 -34.78 4.72
C LEU A 584 -3.44 -35.62 5.47
N ARG A 585 -3.30 -35.70 6.80
CA ARG A 585 -4.33 -36.27 7.67
C ARG A 585 -5.10 -35.16 8.38
N LEU A 586 -6.34 -34.90 7.97
CA LEU A 586 -7.22 -33.95 8.65
C LEU A 586 -8.12 -34.64 9.67
N LEU A 587 -7.88 -34.38 10.95
CA LEU A 587 -8.67 -34.85 12.08
C LEU A 587 -9.62 -33.75 12.56
N LEU A 588 -10.82 -34.14 12.96
CA LEU A 588 -11.85 -33.24 13.47
C LEU A 588 -12.35 -33.69 14.85
N ALA A 589 -11.97 -32.96 15.90
CA ALA A 589 -12.49 -33.14 17.24
C ALA A 589 -13.79 -32.32 17.42
N ASP A 590 -14.88 -32.78 16.80
CA ASP A 590 -16.19 -32.12 16.81
C ASP A 590 -16.99 -32.31 18.12
N HIS A 591 -16.47 -33.11 19.05
CA HIS A 591 -17.04 -33.29 20.38
C HIS A 591 -16.69 -32.15 21.36
N ILE A 592 -15.65 -31.36 21.06
CA ILE A 592 -15.17 -30.27 21.92
C ILE A 592 -15.85 -28.96 21.54
N GLU A 593 -16.44 -28.27 22.52
CA GLU A 593 -17.11 -26.97 22.32
C GLU A 593 -16.28 -25.81 22.87
N THR A 594 -15.72 -25.00 21.98
CA THR A 594 -14.85 -23.88 22.37
C THR A 594 -15.60 -22.53 22.46
N THR A 595 -16.93 -22.55 22.55
CA THR A 595 -17.73 -21.32 22.66
C THR A 595 -17.50 -20.64 24.01
N TYR A 596 -17.72 -19.32 24.10
CA TYR A 596 -17.46 -18.57 25.34
C TYR A 596 -18.13 -19.18 26.59
N LYS A 597 -19.34 -19.74 26.43
CA LYS A 597 -20.09 -20.38 27.52
C LYS A 597 -19.51 -21.72 27.97
N LYS A 598 -18.84 -22.44 27.08
CA LYS A 598 -18.35 -23.81 27.29
C LYS A 598 -16.83 -23.92 27.38
N ARG A 599 -16.09 -22.86 27.06
CA ARG A 599 -14.62 -22.86 27.03
C ARG A 599 -13.94 -23.33 28.32
N GLY A 600 -14.57 -23.08 29.47
CA GLY A 600 -14.01 -23.46 30.77
C GLY A 600 -14.02 -24.97 31.00
N GLU A 601 -14.91 -25.68 30.31
CA GLU A 601 -15.06 -27.14 30.39
C GLU A 601 -14.14 -27.87 29.39
N SER A 602 -13.57 -27.16 28.40
CA SER A 602 -12.83 -27.78 27.29
C SER A 602 -11.30 -27.75 27.45
N TYR A 603 -10.74 -27.14 28.49
CA TYR A 603 -9.29 -26.95 28.62
C TYR A 603 -8.52 -28.29 28.63
N ASP A 604 -8.97 -29.23 29.47
CA ASP A 604 -8.31 -30.52 29.65
C ASP A 604 -8.43 -31.38 28.39
N ASP A 605 -9.63 -31.45 27.79
CA ASP A 605 -9.87 -32.19 26.55
C ASP A 605 -8.99 -31.68 25.38
N ILE A 606 -8.73 -30.37 25.33
CA ILE A 606 -7.85 -29.77 24.32
C ILE A 606 -6.39 -30.16 24.59
N ALA A 607 -5.92 -30.05 25.84
CA ALA A 607 -4.55 -30.42 26.20
C ALA A 607 -4.26 -31.88 25.85
N GLU A 608 -5.16 -32.79 26.25
CA GLU A 608 -5.07 -34.22 25.94
C GLU A 608 -5.13 -34.50 24.44
N SER A 609 -5.98 -33.79 23.70
CA SER A 609 -6.07 -33.95 22.24
C SER A 609 -4.80 -33.47 21.52
N ILE A 610 -4.17 -32.40 22.00
CA ILE A 610 -2.88 -31.91 21.48
C ILE A 610 -1.80 -32.96 21.78
N ALA A 611 -1.72 -33.44 23.02
CA ALA A 611 -0.72 -34.44 23.41
C ALA A 611 -0.87 -35.74 22.61
N ALA A 612 -2.11 -36.18 22.38
CA ALA A 612 -2.42 -37.35 21.58
C ALA A 612 -1.97 -37.22 20.12
N LEU A 613 -1.96 -36.02 19.55
CA LEU A 613 -1.45 -35.76 18.21
C LEU A 613 0.07 -35.70 18.19
N VAL A 614 0.68 -34.98 19.14
CA VAL A 614 2.13 -34.75 19.23
C VAL A 614 2.87 -36.06 19.50
N SER A 615 2.35 -36.90 20.39
CA SER A 615 3.01 -38.14 20.82
C SER A 615 3.09 -39.24 19.75
N GLN A 616 2.51 -39.05 18.56
CA GLN A 616 2.48 -40.07 17.50
C GLN A 616 3.69 -40.03 16.58
N ARG A 617 4.36 -38.88 16.48
CA ARG A 617 5.55 -38.73 15.64
C ARG A 617 6.44 -37.64 16.23
N ALA A 618 7.72 -37.97 16.44
CA ALA A 618 8.70 -36.98 16.86
C ALA A 618 8.80 -35.84 15.83
N GLY A 619 8.95 -34.62 16.31
CA GLY A 619 8.99 -33.42 15.48
C GLY A 619 8.26 -32.23 16.07
N ASN A 620 8.00 -31.28 15.19
CA ASN A 620 7.58 -29.93 15.54
C ASN A 620 6.11 -29.71 15.22
N TYR A 621 5.38 -29.12 16.18
CA TYR A 621 3.95 -28.87 16.08
C TYR A 621 3.62 -27.43 16.44
N LEU A 622 2.54 -26.88 15.86
CA LEU A 622 1.98 -25.59 16.28
C LEU A 622 0.50 -25.72 16.62
N ALA A 623 0.13 -25.25 17.81
CA ALA A 623 -1.26 -25.15 18.26
C ALA A 623 -1.70 -23.67 18.29
N PHE A 624 -2.75 -23.37 17.53
CA PHE A 624 -3.29 -22.02 17.37
C PHE A 624 -4.56 -21.83 18.20
N PHE A 625 -4.57 -20.80 19.04
CA PHE A 625 -5.67 -20.49 19.97
C PHE A 625 -6.34 -19.17 19.64
N PRO A 626 -7.61 -18.96 19.97
CA PRO A 626 -8.34 -17.74 19.59
C PRO A 626 -8.02 -16.53 20.50
N SER A 627 -7.30 -16.73 21.61
CA SER A 627 -6.91 -15.65 22.54
C SER A 627 -5.78 -16.09 23.46
N TYR A 628 -4.92 -15.15 23.89
CA TYR A 628 -3.85 -15.39 24.89
C TYR A 628 -4.38 -16.08 26.15
N LYS A 629 -5.46 -15.56 26.75
CA LYS A 629 -6.07 -16.17 27.94
C LYS A 629 -6.44 -17.65 27.74
N TYR A 630 -6.92 -18.04 26.56
CA TYR A 630 -7.22 -19.46 26.30
C TYR A 630 -5.94 -20.28 26.21
N MET A 631 -4.98 -19.77 25.45
CA MET A 631 -3.70 -20.41 25.24
C MET A 631 -2.97 -20.67 26.56
N GLU A 632 -2.91 -19.68 27.45
CA GLU A 632 -2.25 -19.76 28.76
C GLU A 632 -2.90 -20.81 29.68
N GLU A 633 -4.24 -20.87 29.74
CA GLU A 633 -4.96 -21.85 30.54
C GLU A 633 -4.70 -23.29 30.07
N VAL A 634 -4.65 -23.51 28.75
CA VAL A 634 -4.36 -24.83 28.17
C VAL A 634 -2.87 -25.15 28.30
N ALA A 635 -1.98 -24.18 28.06
CA ALA A 635 -0.53 -24.34 28.19
C ALA A 635 -0.14 -24.77 29.61
N THR A 636 -0.74 -24.15 30.62
CA THR A 636 -0.49 -24.48 32.03
C THR A 636 -0.82 -25.95 32.32
N ARG A 637 -2.02 -26.38 31.93
CA ARG A 637 -2.48 -27.78 32.09
C ARG A 637 -1.63 -28.76 31.28
N PHE A 638 -1.28 -28.38 30.05
CA PHE A 638 -0.46 -29.20 29.16
C PHE A 638 0.94 -29.43 29.74
N ALA A 639 1.58 -28.38 30.25
CA ALA A 639 2.90 -28.49 30.88
C ALA A 639 2.89 -29.34 32.15
N GLU A 640 1.81 -29.28 32.94
CA GLU A 640 1.63 -30.10 34.14
C GLU A 640 1.37 -31.58 33.80
N ALA A 641 0.56 -31.86 32.79
CA ALA A 641 0.17 -33.21 32.41
C ALA A 641 1.20 -33.94 31.53
N HIS A 642 1.96 -33.21 30.72
CA HIS A 642 2.89 -33.75 29.72
C HIS A 642 4.28 -33.08 29.77
N PRO A 643 5.04 -33.25 30.87
CA PRO A 643 6.35 -32.61 31.05
C PRO A 643 7.42 -33.11 30.08
N ASP A 644 7.19 -34.24 29.41
CA ASP A 644 8.11 -34.85 28.45
C ASP A 644 8.04 -34.20 27.06
N ILE A 645 7.06 -33.33 26.80
CA ILE A 645 6.91 -32.58 25.54
C ILE A 645 7.45 -31.16 25.73
N ASP A 646 8.36 -30.73 24.87
CA ASP A 646 8.92 -29.39 24.89
C ASP A 646 7.87 -28.36 24.44
N LEU A 647 7.48 -27.47 25.35
CA LEU A 647 6.43 -26.50 25.16
C LEU A 647 7.00 -25.09 24.99
N LEU A 648 6.73 -24.48 23.84
CA LEU A 648 7.03 -23.07 23.56
C LEU A 648 5.72 -22.29 23.59
N VAL A 649 5.65 -21.18 24.32
CA VAL A 649 4.42 -20.37 24.43
C VAL A 649 4.68 -18.96 23.93
N GLN A 650 3.80 -18.47 23.05
CA GLN A 650 3.84 -17.09 22.60
C GLN A 650 3.49 -16.13 23.75
N GLU A 651 4.33 -15.13 23.98
CA GLU A 651 4.06 -14.06 24.94
C GLU A 651 3.39 -12.84 24.27
N SER A 652 2.58 -12.11 25.03
CA SER A 652 2.02 -10.83 24.56
C SER A 652 3.12 -9.78 24.49
N GLY A 653 3.16 -9.02 23.38
CA GLY A 653 4.14 -7.94 23.22
C GLY A 653 5.56 -8.37 22.85
N MET A 654 5.76 -9.59 22.34
CA MET A 654 7.08 -10.04 21.84
C MET A 654 7.68 -9.04 20.85
N SER A 655 8.93 -8.64 21.11
CA SER A 655 9.80 -7.92 20.17
C SER A 655 10.13 -8.78 18.95
N ASP A 656 10.54 -8.16 17.84
CA ASP A 656 10.93 -8.90 16.62
C ASP A 656 12.02 -9.92 16.89
N ARG A 657 12.98 -9.60 17.76
CA ARG A 657 14.02 -10.54 18.20
C ARG A 657 13.47 -11.75 18.97
N GLN A 658 12.47 -11.55 19.84
CA GLN A 658 11.83 -12.65 20.56
C GLN A 658 10.99 -13.52 19.62
N ARG A 659 10.36 -12.92 18.60
CA ARG A 659 9.63 -13.66 17.57
C ARG A 659 10.57 -14.52 16.74
N GLU A 660 11.71 -13.96 16.31
CA GLU A 660 12.75 -14.72 15.62
C GLU A 660 13.27 -15.85 16.50
N ALA A 661 13.53 -15.60 17.79
CA ALA A 661 13.98 -16.65 18.71
C ALA A 661 12.95 -17.78 18.88
N PHE A 662 11.66 -17.45 19.01
CA PHE A 662 10.56 -18.43 19.05
C PHE A 662 10.55 -19.30 17.79
N LEU A 663 10.79 -18.70 16.62
CA LEU A 663 10.81 -19.42 15.35
C LEU A 663 12.05 -20.27 15.14
N SER A 664 13.21 -19.76 15.50
CA SER A 664 14.48 -20.49 15.38
C SER A 664 14.48 -21.77 16.23
N ALA A 665 13.63 -21.85 17.26
CA ALA A 665 13.43 -23.09 18.02
C ALA A 665 12.81 -24.22 17.18
N PHE A 666 12.08 -23.91 16.11
CA PHE A 666 11.53 -24.89 15.15
C PHE A 666 12.47 -25.18 13.96
N ASP A 667 13.60 -24.46 13.84
CA ASP A 667 14.54 -24.61 12.72
C ASP A 667 15.56 -25.73 12.93
N ALA A 668 15.73 -26.21 14.17
CA ALA A 668 16.58 -27.35 14.46
C ALA A 668 15.91 -28.64 13.99
N GLU A 669 16.59 -29.43 13.16
CA GLU A 669 16.23 -30.85 13.01
C GLU A 669 16.27 -31.51 14.39
N PRO A 670 15.30 -32.40 14.72
CA PRO A 670 15.31 -33.11 15.99
C PRO A 670 16.68 -33.75 16.23
N LEU A 671 17.41 -33.26 17.23
CA LEU A 671 18.76 -33.74 17.54
C LEU A 671 18.73 -35.16 18.11
N GLN A 672 17.54 -35.64 18.48
CA GLN A 672 17.26 -36.95 19.06
C GLN A 672 15.98 -37.54 18.44
N ALA A 673 15.93 -38.88 18.32
CA ALA A 673 14.84 -39.61 17.68
C ALA A 673 13.48 -39.51 18.41
N GLU A 674 13.44 -38.99 19.63
CA GLU A 674 12.24 -38.90 20.49
C GLU A 674 12.00 -37.46 20.99
N GLN A 675 12.41 -36.43 20.23
CA GLN A 675 12.13 -35.04 20.58
C GLN A 675 10.76 -34.60 20.04
N TYR A 676 9.90 -34.10 20.94
CA TYR A 676 8.57 -33.59 20.62
C TYR A 676 8.49 -32.13 21.05
N THR A 677 8.34 -31.22 20.10
CA THR A 677 8.22 -29.78 20.40
C THR A 677 6.88 -29.27 19.90
N VAL A 678 6.15 -28.53 20.75
CA VAL A 678 4.90 -27.87 20.40
C VAL A 678 4.93 -26.40 20.75
N GLY A 679 4.64 -25.55 19.77
CA GLY A 679 4.45 -24.12 19.98
C GLY A 679 3.00 -23.74 20.12
N PHE A 680 2.67 -23.03 21.19
CA PHE A 680 1.34 -22.47 21.42
C PHE A 680 1.36 -21.00 20.99
N ALA A 681 0.48 -20.65 20.05
CA ALA A 681 0.40 -19.31 19.48
C ALA A 681 -1.05 -18.84 19.31
N VAL A 682 -1.25 -17.53 19.23
CA VAL A 682 -2.57 -16.93 18.97
C VAL A 682 -2.85 -16.86 17.46
N MET A 683 -4.03 -17.32 17.07
CA MET A 683 -4.52 -17.32 15.70
C MET A 683 -4.76 -15.89 15.19
N GLY A 684 -4.39 -15.61 13.94
CA GLY A 684 -4.49 -14.27 13.35
C GLY A 684 -3.44 -13.26 13.85
N GLY A 685 -2.43 -13.72 14.61
CA GLY A 685 -1.24 -12.94 14.93
C GLY A 685 -0.10 -13.14 13.93
N VAL A 686 1.06 -12.54 14.20
CA VAL A 686 2.27 -12.64 13.37
C VAL A 686 2.65 -14.11 13.06
N PHE A 687 2.43 -15.00 14.02
CA PHE A 687 2.68 -16.45 13.88
C PHE A 687 1.67 -17.21 13.03
N GLY A 688 0.42 -16.73 12.96
CA GLY A 688 -0.62 -17.29 12.09
C GLY A 688 -0.42 -16.94 10.62
N GLU A 689 0.23 -15.81 10.30
CA GLU A 689 0.26 -15.28 8.93
C GLU A 689 1.63 -14.99 8.29
N GLY A 690 2.74 -14.93 9.04
CA GLY A 690 3.99 -14.31 8.56
C GLY A 690 5.24 -15.20 8.48
N ILE A 691 5.11 -16.50 8.70
CA ILE A 691 6.24 -17.36 9.06
C ILE A 691 6.40 -18.50 8.05
N ASP A 692 7.62 -18.68 7.57
CA ASP A 692 8.00 -19.66 6.55
C ASP A 692 8.81 -20.80 7.19
N LEU A 693 8.13 -21.70 7.91
CA LEU A 693 8.72 -22.97 8.34
C LEU A 693 8.64 -23.93 7.14
N VAL A 694 9.75 -24.15 6.45
CA VAL A 694 9.85 -24.97 5.23
C VAL A 694 10.32 -26.39 5.56
N GLY A 695 9.71 -27.41 4.94
CA GLY A 695 10.13 -28.82 5.03
C GLY A 695 9.61 -29.54 6.27
N GLU A 696 10.40 -30.46 6.84
CA GLU A 696 10.05 -31.26 8.05
C GLU A 696 9.96 -30.43 9.35
N ARG A 697 10.12 -29.10 9.26
CA ARG A 697 10.07 -28.17 10.39
C ARG A 697 8.69 -28.08 11.05
N LEU A 698 7.65 -28.62 10.44
CA LEU A 698 6.33 -28.73 11.07
C LEU A 698 5.58 -29.99 10.61
N VAL A 699 5.45 -30.96 11.50
CA VAL A 699 4.83 -32.27 11.25
C VAL A 699 3.32 -32.23 11.49
N GLY A 700 2.82 -31.25 12.25
CA GLY A 700 1.40 -31.02 12.37
C GLY A 700 0.97 -29.70 12.98
N ALA A 701 -0.31 -29.38 12.78
CA ALA A 701 -0.91 -28.17 13.33
C ALA A 701 -2.22 -28.50 14.06
N VAL A 702 -2.47 -27.80 15.17
CA VAL A 702 -3.74 -27.85 15.89
C VAL A 702 -4.40 -26.49 15.79
N VAL A 703 -5.68 -26.46 15.44
CA VAL A 703 -6.47 -25.23 15.33
C VAL A 703 -7.63 -25.31 16.31
N VAL A 704 -7.54 -24.54 17.39
CA VAL A 704 -8.54 -24.50 18.46
C VAL A 704 -9.54 -23.39 18.17
N GLY A 705 -10.79 -23.77 17.93
CA GLY A 705 -11.87 -22.87 17.56
C GLY A 705 -11.85 -22.44 16.09
N VAL A 706 -12.98 -21.92 15.60
CA VAL A 706 -13.16 -21.49 14.19
C VAL A 706 -12.59 -20.10 13.86
N GLY A 707 -11.65 -19.60 14.67
CA GLY A 707 -10.90 -18.37 14.36
C GLY A 707 -11.68 -17.06 14.28
N LEU A 708 -12.95 -17.01 14.73
CA LEU A 708 -13.78 -15.82 14.60
C LEU A 708 -13.07 -14.57 15.13
N PRO A 709 -13.15 -13.42 14.41
CA PRO A 709 -12.78 -12.13 14.97
C PRO A 709 -13.42 -11.90 16.34
N GLN A 710 -12.75 -11.12 17.18
CA GLN A 710 -13.35 -10.70 18.44
C GLN A 710 -14.65 -9.94 18.15
N LEU A 711 -15.65 -10.15 19.01
CA LEU A 711 -16.86 -9.35 18.98
C LEU A 711 -16.46 -7.92 19.32
N CYS A 712 -16.63 -7.03 18.36
CA CYS A 712 -16.38 -5.60 18.52
C CYS A 712 -17.40 -4.83 17.70
N LEU A 713 -17.54 -3.55 18.06
CA LEU A 713 -18.48 -2.63 17.41
C LEU A 713 -18.35 -2.68 15.88
N GLU A 714 -17.15 -2.50 15.34
CA GLU A 714 -16.91 -2.46 13.90
C GLU A 714 -17.37 -3.75 13.19
N ARG A 715 -17.16 -4.93 13.78
CA ARG A 715 -17.60 -6.20 13.20
C ARG A 715 -19.13 -6.35 13.25
N ASP A 716 -19.77 -5.85 14.31
CA ASP A 716 -21.23 -5.82 14.38
C ASP A 716 -21.83 -4.81 13.40
N LEU A 717 -21.17 -3.66 13.16
CA LEU A 717 -21.58 -2.70 12.13
C LEU A 717 -21.47 -3.30 10.73
N ILE A 718 -20.36 -3.97 10.41
CA ILE A 718 -20.20 -4.70 9.14
C ILE A 718 -21.31 -5.74 8.98
N ARG A 719 -21.60 -6.51 10.04
CA ARG A 719 -22.67 -7.50 10.01
C ARG A 719 -24.01 -6.85 9.68
N HIS A 720 -24.41 -5.81 10.41
CA HIS A 720 -25.70 -5.16 10.20
C HIS A 720 -25.81 -4.57 8.79
N TYR A 721 -24.74 -3.94 8.30
CA TYR A 721 -24.68 -3.38 6.94
C TYR A 721 -25.00 -4.39 5.84
N PHE A 722 -24.40 -5.59 5.92
CA PHE A 722 -24.63 -6.65 4.95
C PHE A 722 -25.98 -7.34 5.16
N ASP A 723 -26.41 -7.53 6.43
CA ASP A 723 -27.73 -8.11 6.74
C ASP A 723 -28.87 -7.23 6.17
N GLU A 724 -28.74 -5.90 6.22
CA GLU A 724 -29.70 -4.94 5.62
C GLU A 724 -29.79 -5.02 4.08
N ARG A 725 -28.74 -5.55 3.44
CA ARG A 725 -28.65 -5.74 1.97
C ARG A 725 -28.97 -7.16 1.54
N GLU A 726 -29.59 -7.97 2.41
CA GLU A 726 -29.91 -9.38 2.19
C GLU A 726 -28.68 -10.26 1.90
N ILE A 727 -27.48 -9.78 2.25
CA ILE A 727 -26.24 -10.53 2.19
C ILE A 727 -26.00 -11.16 3.57
N PRO A 728 -25.49 -12.41 3.68
CA PRO A 728 -25.24 -13.03 4.98
C PRO A 728 -24.19 -12.28 5.84
N GLY A 729 -24.62 -11.28 6.61
CA GLY A 729 -23.74 -10.33 7.30
C GLY A 729 -22.89 -10.99 8.38
N PHE A 730 -23.45 -11.96 9.12
CA PHE A 730 -22.65 -12.76 10.06
C PHE A 730 -21.55 -13.55 9.34
N ALA A 731 -21.78 -14.00 8.11
CA ALA A 731 -20.75 -14.70 7.35
C ALA A 731 -19.63 -13.75 6.90
N TYR A 732 -20.00 -12.57 6.38
CA TYR A 732 -19.07 -11.55 5.90
C TYR A 732 -18.22 -10.93 7.02
N ALA A 733 -18.83 -10.70 8.20
CA ALA A 733 -18.15 -10.08 9.34
C ALA A 733 -17.31 -11.08 10.15
N TYR A 734 -17.77 -12.33 10.30
CA TYR A 734 -17.19 -13.26 11.26
C TYR A 734 -16.72 -14.59 10.66
N VAL A 735 -17.58 -15.28 9.91
CA VAL A 735 -17.29 -16.66 9.46
C VAL A 735 -16.17 -16.71 8.43
N TYR A 736 -16.24 -15.91 7.36
CA TYR A 736 -15.23 -15.93 6.30
C TYR A 736 -13.87 -15.42 6.79
N PRO A 737 -13.77 -14.27 7.50
CA PRO A 737 -12.51 -13.87 8.12
C PRO A 737 -11.95 -14.93 9.08
N GLY A 738 -12.80 -15.56 9.89
CA GLY A 738 -12.38 -16.61 10.83
C GLY A 738 -11.84 -17.85 10.13
N MET A 739 -12.53 -18.31 9.07
CA MET A 739 -12.05 -19.44 8.28
C MET A 739 -10.76 -19.13 7.52
N ASN A 740 -10.55 -17.90 7.05
CA ASN A 740 -9.26 -17.53 6.45
C ASN A 740 -8.10 -17.69 7.43
N ARG A 741 -8.27 -17.28 8.69
CA ARG A 741 -7.27 -17.50 9.75
C ARG A 741 -7.02 -18.99 10.01
N VAL A 742 -8.08 -19.80 10.00
CA VAL A 742 -7.99 -21.26 10.13
C VAL A 742 -7.19 -21.85 8.96
N LEU A 743 -7.48 -21.46 7.73
CA LEU A 743 -6.78 -21.93 6.53
C LEU A 743 -5.31 -21.50 6.50
N GLN A 744 -4.99 -20.28 6.94
CA GLN A 744 -3.61 -19.81 7.06
C GLN A 744 -2.83 -20.58 8.13
N ALA A 745 -3.45 -20.86 9.28
CA ALA A 745 -2.84 -21.63 10.36
C ALA A 745 -2.57 -23.08 9.92
N ALA A 746 -3.57 -23.71 9.29
CA ALA A 746 -3.51 -25.10 8.86
C ALA A 746 -2.66 -25.33 7.59
N GLY A 747 -2.63 -24.36 6.65
CA GLY A 747 -1.88 -24.42 5.40
C GLY A 747 -0.35 -24.36 5.55
N ARG A 748 0.16 -24.38 6.79
CA ARG A 748 1.59 -24.38 7.13
C ARG A 748 2.22 -25.76 7.13
N VAL A 749 1.41 -26.80 7.26
CA VAL A 749 1.85 -28.19 7.49
C VAL A 749 2.47 -28.82 6.24
N ILE A 750 1.99 -28.47 5.05
CA ILE A 750 2.49 -29.02 3.78
C ILE A 750 2.89 -27.88 2.87
N ARG A 751 4.16 -27.87 2.44
CA ARG A 751 4.71 -26.85 1.53
C ARG A 751 5.41 -27.44 0.31
N THR A 752 5.92 -28.66 0.42
CA THR A 752 6.56 -29.41 -0.66
C THR A 752 5.78 -30.69 -0.98
N ALA A 753 6.01 -31.25 -2.17
CA ALA A 753 5.35 -32.50 -2.58
C ALA A 753 5.73 -33.70 -1.71
N SER A 754 6.86 -33.66 -1.01
CA SER A 754 7.33 -34.72 -0.11
C SER A 754 6.85 -34.56 1.33
N ASP A 755 6.37 -33.37 1.72
CA ASP A 755 5.93 -33.13 3.09
C ASP A 755 4.70 -33.98 3.41
N ARG A 756 4.70 -34.61 4.59
CA ARG A 756 3.55 -35.33 5.15
C ARG A 756 3.23 -34.76 6.52
N GLY A 757 1.96 -34.52 6.80
CA GLY A 757 1.57 -33.90 8.06
C GLY A 757 0.12 -34.13 8.47
N ALA A 758 -0.15 -33.79 9.73
CA ALA A 758 -1.47 -33.92 10.32
C ALA A 758 -2.02 -32.58 10.80
N ILE A 759 -3.31 -32.35 10.59
CA ILE A 759 -4.02 -31.19 11.13
C ILE A 759 -5.12 -31.70 12.05
N LEU A 760 -5.23 -31.12 13.25
CA LEU A 760 -6.34 -31.35 14.15
C LEU A 760 -7.16 -30.07 14.30
N LEU A 761 -8.41 -30.12 13.84
CA LEU A 761 -9.39 -29.05 14.05
C LEU A 761 -10.20 -29.36 15.31
N VAL A 762 -10.20 -28.43 16.28
CA VAL A 762 -10.86 -28.60 17.57
C VAL A 762 -11.97 -27.57 17.74
N ASP A 763 -13.18 -27.93 17.31
CA ASP A 763 -14.43 -27.22 17.57
C ASP A 763 -15.61 -28.00 16.98
N ARG A 764 -16.70 -28.15 17.73
CA ARG A 764 -17.98 -28.66 17.23
C ARG A 764 -18.51 -27.93 16.00
N ARG A 765 -18.22 -26.63 15.85
CA ARG A 765 -18.67 -25.80 14.72
C ARG A 765 -18.10 -26.25 13.38
N PHE A 766 -16.91 -26.85 13.33
CA PHE A 766 -16.32 -27.35 12.08
C PHE A 766 -17.14 -28.48 11.41
N ALA A 767 -17.98 -29.19 12.18
CA ALA A 767 -18.91 -30.19 11.64
C ALA A 767 -20.17 -29.57 11.00
N GLN A 768 -20.45 -28.28 11.23
CA GLN A 768 -21.64 -27.61 10.68
C GLN A 768 -21.45 -27.29 9.21
N SER A 769 -22.51 -27.44 8.40
CA SER A 769 -22.49 -27.21 6.95
C SER A 769 -21.85 -25.88 6.55
N ARG A 770 -22.18 -24.79 7.26
CA ARG A 770 -21.68 -23.43 7.00
C ARG A 770 -20.15 -23.29 7.04
N TYR A 771 -19.47 -24.07 7.88
CA TYR A 771 -18.01 -24.08 7.98
C TYR A 771 -17.41 -25.16 7.07
N ARG A 772 -18.06 -26.33 7.03
CA ARG A 772 -17.61 -27.48 6.27
C ARG A 772 -17.51 -27.20 4.76
N GLN A 773 -18.44 -26.41 4.22
CA GLN A 773 -18.42 -25.99 2.81
C GLN A 773 -17.25 -25.06 2.44
N LEU A 774 -16.57 -24.47 3.44
CA LEU A 774 -15.42 -23.59 3.25
C LEU A 774 -14.09 -24.34 3.26
N PHE A 775 -14.12 -25.66 3.48
CA PHE A 775 -12.93 -26.48 3.46
C PHE A 775 -12.44 -26.62 2.01
N PRO A 776 -11.12 -26.44 1.76
CA PRO A 776 -10.53 -26.73 0.46
C PRO A 776 -10.80 -28.19 0.07
N ALA A 777 -10.89 -28.46 -1.23
CA ALA A 777 -11.05 -29.83 -1.72
C ALA A 777 -9.93 -30.76 -1.23
N SER A 778 -8.71 -30.24 -1.04
CA SER A 778 -7.55 -30.98 -0.53
C SER A 778 -7.66 -31.42 0.93
N TRP A 779 -8.63 -30.91 1.69
CA TRP A 779 -8.86 -31.33 3.08
C TRP A 779 -9.68 -32.61 3.19
N HIS A 780 -10.17 -33.15 2.08
CA HIS A 780 -10.91 -34.40 2.07
C HIS A 780 -10.00 -35.61 1.82
N PRO A 781 -10.24 -36.75 2.51
CA PRO A 781 -11.29 -37.00 3.51
C PRO A 781 -10.96 -36.42 4.90
N VAL A 782 -12.00 -36.14 5.70
CA VAL A 782 -11.86 -35.67 7.08
C VAL A 782 -12.30 -36.76 8.06
N TYR A 783 -11.48 -37.00 9.09
CA TYR A 783 -11.69 -38.06 10.06
C TYR A 783 -12.19 -37.47 11.39
N SER A 784 -13.45 -37.70 11.73
CA SER A 784 -13.99 -37.28 13.04
C SER A 784 -13.41 -38.14 14.16
N VAL A 785 -12.89 -37.48 15.19
CA VAL A 785 -12.28 -38.10 16.38
C VAL A 785 -13.05 -37.69 17.64
N ARG A 786 -13.24 -38.64 18.55
CA ARG A 786 -14.09 -38.48 19.75
C ARG A 786 -13.34 -38.49 21.07
N ASN A 787 -12.06 -38.85 21.05
CA ASN A 787 -11.18 -38.96 22.21
C ASN A 787 -9.71 -39.07 21.74
N PRO A 788 -8.73 -38.90 22.65
CA PRO A 788 -7.31 -39.11 22.40
C PRO A 788 -6.95 -40.44 21.72
N THR A 789 -7.62 -41.54 22.06
CA THR A 789 -7.34 -42.86 21.48
C THR A 789 -7.67 -42.92 19.98
N HIS A 790 -8.77 -42.30 19.54
CA HIS A 790 -9.12 -42.23 18.12
C HIS A 790 -8.13 -41.36 17.34
N ILE A 791 -7.59 -40.30 17.95
CA ILE A 791 -6.52 -39.48 17.36
C ILE A 791 -5.28 -40.35 17.12
N ALA A 792 -4.84 -41.07 18.15
CA ALA A 792 -3.68 -41.96 18.07
C ALA A 792 -3.85 -43.05 17.01
N GLN A 793 -5.00 -43.73 16.97
CA GLN A 793 -5.30 -44.78 15.99
C GLN A 793 -5.23 -44.26 14.54
N SER A 794 -5.88 -43.13 14.26
CA SER A 794 -5.90 -42.56 12.91
C SER A 794 -4.51 -42.11 12.44
N LEU A 795 -3.69 -41.58 13.36
CA LEU A 795 -2.32 -41.16 13.05
C LEU A 795 -1.35 -42.32 12.93
N THR A 796 -1.50 -43.37 13.74
CA THR A 796 -0.73 -44.61 13.60
C THR A 796 -0.93 -45.21 12.20
N GLU A 797 -2.18 -45.31 11.75
CA GLU A 797 -2.50 -45.75 10.38
C GLU A 797 -1.88 -44.83 9.32
N PHE A 798 -1.95 -43.52 9.52
CA PHE A 798 -1.39 -42.54 8.60
C PHE A 798 0.12 -42.67 8.48
N TRP A 799 0.86 -42.68 9.58
CA TRP A 799 2.32 -42.65 9.57
C TRP A 799 2.96 -43.98 9.18
N HIS A 800 2.33 -45.12 9.50
CA HIS A 800 2.83 -46.44 9.11
C HIS A 800 2.47 -46.86 7.68
N HIS A 801 1.54 -46.16 7.03
CA HIS A 801 1.27 -46.39 5.62
C HIS A 801 2.36 -45.71 4.76
N ASP A 802 3.09 -46.50 3.99
CA ASP A 802 4.05 -46.02 2.99
C ASP A 802 3.33 -45.84 1.65
N PRO A 803 3.18 -44.59 1.14
CA PRO A 803 2.46 -44.31 -0.11
C PRO A 803 3.06 -45.02 -1.33
N ALA A 804 4.33 -45.45 -1.28
CA ALA A 804 5.02 -46.15 -2.38
C ALA A 804 4.62 -47.63 -2.56
N SER A 805 3.68 -48.14 -1.74
CA SER A 805 3.26 -49.55 -1.70
C SER A 805 2.03 -49.88 -2.57
N THR A 806 1.48 -48.89 -3.27
CA THR A 806 0.29 -48.97 -4.13
C THR A 806 0.53 -48.22 -5.43
#